data_AF-A0A6N1WYY9-F1
#
_entry.id   AF-A0A6N1WYY9-F1
#
_cell.length_a   1.000
_cell.length_b   1.000
_cell.length_c   1.000
_cell.angle_alpha   90.00
_cell.angle_beta   90.00
_cell.angle_gamma   90.00
#
_symmetry.space_group_name_H-M   'P 1'
#
loop_
_entity.id
_entity.type
_entity.pdbx_description
1 polymer ?
#
loop_
_entity_poly.entity_id
_entity_poly.type
_entity_poly.pdbx_seq_one_letter_code
_entity_poly.pdbx_strand_id
1 'polypeptide(L)'
;MKKEWSPSWWGRRLTKSSNWCLRMDGLKLAMTLAGSAHHVNVEEENSYWINAGTFWTDITFHPGQENEVKADGLPNDQGATLIQALNAGLKEKRLRDEAKFLQREHQKIQHWLDHKAGQERKCAKDRRWFTHEQQQEVLAARPNVNVADLRKRLSNSDVAAHLGTITNLVKASLDAFQLDHGAAWTLLNAVHMKRELIVCKELLDRVESKPLTEEQARSVVCFDNRVQVIASAGSGKTSTMVAKAAYAIHRGFVKPERIVMLAFNRQAAEELKERADRAFERLGMANVAVEASTFHALGLRIIGKATKEKPDIPNWATDAAGGVRKLAEIVDQLKDSSPAFRRQWDLFRFVFGRDLPSFGGAEPADVWDSRGKGALITSRGEKVKSLEEVMVANYLFLNGIDYKYETPYAHRTADEDHRQYRPDFYYPDLDLYHEHFALDAEGVPPTHFKDYLQGVHWKRKLHAEKGTELFETTSYGLRSGKDFTRLENELIGRGLVPDLNPDREIPKNGQKPMESIELIGLVRTFMSHAKSNSLRIDALRSRLDAMPRDSFKHRHQMFLDIAAPIMAAWDSALAAENGIDFEDMLNQAAEYLESGRVESTYDLVMADEFQDASRARARLCRALVDRPGRFLFAVGDDWQSINRFAGADVSVMTGFREWFGHGQVFKLEQTFRCPQALCDVSSAFVSQNPGQIPKNVRSMTPAQGPVLQAFQVDHKEKLADAIDQFVLGLAEGMREGSISPGRDGKVSVYILGRYNADKQYVPSNPRRFNQWIEVSFLTIHRSKGSEADYVILPEMLSVLKGRSFPNTRADDPVLALAMPDGDSFPLCQRRCKTNPLRRGKSDPPG
;
A
#
# COMPACT_ATOMS: atom_id res chain seq x y z
N MET A 1 -20.31 72.18 9.69
CA MET A 1 -20.09 72.73 8.33
C MET A 1 -21.34 73.46 7.88
N LYS A 2 -21.18 74.61 7.21
CA LYS A 2 -22.27 75.36 6.60
C LYS A 2 -22.99 74.44 5.62
N LYS A 3 -24.32 74.30 5.73
CA LYS A 3 -25.15 73.38 4.92
C LYS A 3 -26.00 74.10 3.89
N GLU A 4 -25.89 75.43 3.84
CA GLU A 4 -26.67 76.31 2.99
C GLU A 4 -25.74 77.36 2.35
N TRP A 5 -25.86 77.52 1.05
CA TRP A 5 -25.07 78.45 0.24
C TRP A 5 -26.01 79.31 -0.61
N SER A 6 -25.67 80.58 -0.75
CA SER A 6 -26.46 81.57 -1.47
C SER A 6 -25.52 82.55 -2.17
N PRO A 7 -25.97 83.25 -3.23
CA PRO A 7 -25.13 84.22 -3.92
C PRO A 7 -24.84 85.41 -3.01
N SER A 8 -23.67 86.03 -3.20
CA SER A 8 -23.33 87.28 -2.51
C SER A 8 -24.10 88.46 -3.12
N TRP A 9 -24.25 89.56 -2.38
CA TRP A 9 -24.92 90.76 -2.87
C TRP A 9 -24.26 91.31 -4.15
N TRP A 10 -22.92 91.35 -4.19
CA TRP A 10 -22.15 91.74 -5.37
C TRP A 10 -22.22 90.69 -6.49
N GLY A 11 -22.11 89.41 -6.15
CA GLY A 11 -22.24 88.31 -7.12
C GLY A 11 -23.57 88.34 -7.85
N ARG A 12 -24.70 88.54 -7.13
CA ARG A 12 -26.04 88.66 -7.72
C ARG A 12 -26.16 89.83 -8.70
N ARG A 13 -25.53 90.96 -8.39
CA ARG A 13 -25.63 92.19 -9.20
C ARG A 13 -24.72 92.16 -10.44
N LEU A 14 -23.55 91.52 -10.34
CA LEU A 14 -22.54 91.46 -11.41
C LEU A 14 -22.74 90.27 -12.36
N THR A 15 -23.19 89.12 -11.86
CA THR A 15 -23.48 87.92 -12.69
C THR A 15 -24.92 87.89 -13.24
N LYS A 16 -25.77 88.86 -12.85
CA LYS A 16 -27.21 88.91 -13.14
C LYS A 16 -27.98 87.63 -12.71
N SER A 17 -27.44 86.86 -11.77
CA SER A 17 -28.08 85.62 -11.32
C SER A 17 -29.37 85.86 -10.51
N SER A 18 -30.35 84.96 -10.66
CA SER A 18 -31.57 84.95 -9.85
C SER A 18 -31.27 84.64 -8.39
N ASN A 19 -32.14 85.03 -7.45
CA ASN A 19 -31.95 84.66 -6.05
C ASN A 19 -32.09 83.13 -5.91
N TRP A 20 -31.05 82.47 -5.42
CA TRP A 20 -31.03 81.03 -5.25
C TRP A 20 -30.46 80.63 -3.88
N CYS A 21 -30.90 79.48 -3.38
CA CYS A 21 -30.37 78.86 -2.16
C CYS A 21 -30.07 77.39 -2.44
N LEU A 22 -28.83 76.99 -2.19
CA LEU A 22 -28.38 75.60 -2.28
C LEU A 22 -28.28 75.02 -0.88
N ARG A 23 -28.93 73.89 -0.64
CA ARG A 23 -28.85 73.14 0.62
C ARG A 23 -28.32 71.74 0.38
N MET A 24 -27.45 71.28 1.28
CA MET A 24 -26.95 69.90 1.27
C MET A 24 -27.55 69.12 2.43
N ASP A 25 -28.24 68.02 2.14
CA ASP A 25 -28.75 67.07 3.12
C ASP A 25 -28.23 65.65 2.82
N GLY A 26 -27.24 65.21 3.59
CA GLY A 26 -26.49 63.99 3.30
C GLY A 26 -25.73 64.09 1.98
N LEU A 27 -26.05 63.21 1.03
CA LEU A 27 -25.51 63.20 -0.34
C LEU A 27 -26.52 63.76 -1.37
N LYS A 28 -27.56 64.47 -0.92
CA LYS A 28 -28.50 65.15 -1.79
C LYS A 28 -28.22 66.65 -1.79
N LEU A 29 -28.02 67.22 -2.97
CA LEU A 29 -27.98 68.66 -3.16
C LEU A 29 -29.35 69.14 -3.63
N ALA A 30 -29.90 70.14 -2.96
CA ALA A 30 -31.19 70.74 -3.26
C ALA A 30 -30.99 72.23 -3.56
N MET A 31 -31.20 72.64 -4.81
CA MET A 31 -31.08 74.03 -5.25
C MET A 31 -32.47 74.62 -5.49
N THR A 32 -32.81 75.68 -4.76
CA THR A 32 -34.06 76.42 -4.95
C THR A 32 -33.79 77.68 -5.74
N LEU A 33 -34.40 77.82 -6.92
CA LEU A 33 -34.21 78.93 -7.84
C LEU A 33 -35.59 79.43 -8.30
N ALA A 34 -35.87 80.72 -8.09
CA ALA A 34 -37.15 81.36 -8.47
C ALA A 34 -38.44 80.65 -7.97
N GLY A 35 -38.37 79.93 -6.85
CA GLY A 35 -39.52 79.21 -6.25
C GLY A 35 -39.63 77.73 -6.61
N SER A 36 -38.79 77.21 -7.53
CA SER A 36 -38.71 75.79 -7.88
C SER A 36 -37.48 75.13 -7.26
N ALA A 37 -37.63 73.93 -6.70
CA ALA A 37 -36.55 73.15 -6.10
C ALA A 37 -36.08 72.04 -7.03
N HIS A 38 -34.77 71.97 -7.28
CA HIS A 38 -34.11 70.95 -8.09
C HIS A 38 -33.18 70.12 -7.21
N HIS A 39 -33.15 68.80 -7.43
CA HIS A 39 -32.39 67.86 -6.61
C HIS A 39 -31.45 67.02 -7.46
N VAL A 40 -30.23 66.81 -6.97
CA VAL A 40 -29.23 65.94 -7.59
C VAL A 40 -28.54 65.08 -6.52
N ASN A 41 -28.16 63.86 -6.90
CA ASN A 41 -27.41 62.96 -6.05
C ASN A 41 -25.90 63.15 -6.29
N VAL A 42 -25.16 63.44 -5.24
CA VAL A 42 -23.72 63.74 -5.28
C VAL A 42 -22.89 62.56 -5.83
N GLU A 43 -23.47 61.36 -5.89
CA GLU A 43 -22.81 60.16 -6.42
C GLU A 43 -22.86 60.00 -7.93
N GLU A 44 -23.78 60.70 -8.61
CA GLU A 44 -23.89 60.63 -10.06
C GLU A 44 -22.91 61.65 -10.65
N GLU A 45 -21.74 61.17 -11.12
CA GLU A 45 -20.59 61.99 -11.56
C GLU A 45 -20.91 63.06 -12.62
N ASN A 46 -22.05 62.95 -13.30
CA ASN A 46 -22.51 63.89 -14.34
C ASN A 46 -23.79 64.65 -13.97
N SER A 47 -24.31 64.48 -12.76
CA SER A 47 -25.55 65.13 -12.33
C SER A 47 -25.36 66.58 -11.90
N TYR A 48 -24.12 67.00 -11.61
CA TYR A 48 -23.80 68.38 -11.25
C TYR A 48 -22.34 68.74 -11.54
N TRP A 49 -22.08 70.01 -11.86
CA TRP A 49 -20.74 70.58 -12.02
C TRP A 49 -20.56 71.81 -11.13
N ILE A 50 -19.36 71.98 -10.57
CA ILE A 50 -18.97 73.13 -9.75
C ILE A 50 -17.67 73.68 -10.31
N ASN A 51 -17.74 74.85 -10.94
CA ASN A 51 -16.61 75.45 -11.65
C ASN A 51 -16.23 76.78 -11.00
N ALA A 52 -14.97 76.91 -10.56
CA ALA A 52 -14.46 78.17 -10.00
C ALA A 52 -14.04 79.12 -11.14
N GLY A 53 -14.78 80.22 -11.32
CA GLY A 53 -14.41 81.32 -12.21
C GLY A 53 -13.44 82.30 -11.56
N THR A 54 -13.17 83.44 -12.21
CA THR A 54 -12.19 84.45 -11.74
C THR A 54 -12.54 85.05 -10.38
N PHE A 55 -13.83 85.21 -10.07
CA PHE A 55 -14.29 85.83 -8.82
C PHE A 55 -15.44 85.07 -8.13
N TRP A 56 -16.22 84.28 -8.88
CA TRP A 56 -17.35 83.50 -8.37
C TRP A 56 -17.32 82.07 -8.92
N THR A 57 -17.92 81.15 -8.15
CA THR A 57 -18.09 79.75 -8.48
C THR A 57 -19.48 79.53 -9.07
N ASP A 58 -19.52 78.92 -10.26
CA ASP A 58 -20.73 78.47 -10.94
C ASP A 58 -21.10 77.06 -10.48
N ILE A 59 -22.40 76.82 -10.26
CA ILE A 59 -22.96 75.51 -9.94
C ILE A 59 -24.01 75.18 -10.99
N THR A 60 -23.82 74.06 -11.68
CA THR A 60 -24.75 73.57 -12.70
C THR A 60 -25.32 72.24 -12.25
N PHE A 61 -26.64 72.07 -12.27
CA PHE A 61 -27.31 70.78 -12.12
C PHE A 61 -27.83 70.29 -13.48
N HIS A 62 -27.71 68.99 -13.70
CA HIS A 62 -28.26 68.28 -14.86
C HIS A 62 -29.30 67.25 -14.41
N PRO A 63 -30.51 67.65 -13.98
CA PRO A 63 -31.59 66.75 -13.58
C PRO A 63 -32.27 66.03 -14.77
N GLY A 64 -31.49 65.55 -15.75
CA GLY A 64 -31.91 64.98 -17.04
C GLY A 64 -31.21 65.65 -18.24
N GLN A 65 -31.07 64.93 -19.37
CA GLN A 65 -30.22 65.34 -20.51
C GLN A 65 -30.65 66.65 -21.24
N GLU A 66 -31.83 67.21 -20.98
CA GLU A 66 -32.34 68.39 -21.72
C GLU A 66 -32.57 69.65 -20.88
N ASN A 67 -32.43 69.61 -19.54
CA ASN A 67 -32.67 70.78 -18.68
C ASN A 67 -31.46 71.06 -17.79
N GLU A 68 -30.63 72.03 -18.18
CA GLU A 68 -29.53 72.55 -17.37
C GLU A 68 -30.04 73.64 -16.41
N VAL A 69 -29.81 73.45 -15.10
CA VAL A 69 -30.12 74.47 -14.10
C VAL A 69 -28.83 75.06 -13.57
N LYS A 70 -28.53 76.30 -13.97
CA LYS A 70 -27.29 77.00 -13.61
C LYS A 70 -27.52 78.07 -12.54
N ALA A 71 -26.67 78.09 -11.53
CA ALA A 71 -26.62 79.08 -10.47
C ALA A 71 -25.21 79.68 -10.37
N ASP A 72 -25.12 81.01 -10.29
CA ASP A 72 -23.86 81.77 -10.31
C ASP A 72 -23.87 82.89 -9.25
N GLY A 73 -22.71 83.44 -8.90
CA GLY A 73 -22.53 84.51 -7.92
C GLY A 73 -22.16 84.02 -6.51
N LEU A 74 -21.78 82.75 -6.35
CA LEU A 74 -21.21 82.21 -5.11
C LEU A 74 -19.75 82.65 -4.98
N PRO A 75 -19.33 83.36 -3.93
CA PRO A 75 -17.92 83.69 -3.73
C PRO A 75 -17.02 82.45 -3.76
N ASN A 76 -15.83 82.55 -4.36
CA ASN A 76 -14.91 81.40 -4.53
C ASN A 76 -14.51 80.71 -3.21
N ASP A 77 -14.44 81.44 -2.09
CA ASP A 77 -14.24 80.88 -0.74
C ASP A 77 -15.42 80.00 -0.27
N GLN A 78 -16.65 80.42 -0.60
CA GLN A 78 -17.86 79.67 -0.31
C GLN A 78 -18.00 78.47 -1.26
N GLY A 79 -17.56 78.59 -2.51
CA GLY A 79 -17.45 77.49 -3.47
C GLY A 79 -16.46 76.41 -3.01
N ALA A 80 -15.29 76.81 -2.51
CA ALA A 80 -14.33 75.90 -1.88
C ALA A 80 -14.93 75.20 -0.65
N THR A 81 -15.72 75.92 0.16
CA THR A 81 -16.44 75.35 1.32
C THR A 81 -17.49 74.32 0.91
N LEU A 82 -18.18 74.52 -0.23
CA LEU A 82 -19.14 73.56 -0.79
C LEU A 82 -18.44 72.28 -1.27
N ILE A 83 -17.36 72.40 -2.05
CA ILE A 83 -16.57 71.25 -2.52
C ILE A 83 -16.02 70.46 -1.32
N GLN A 84 -15.54 71.15 -0.28
CA GLN A 84 -15.08 70.53 0.94
C GLN A 84 -16.19 69.75 1.66
N ALA A 85 -17.41 70.29 1.70
CA ALA A 85 -18.57 69.62 2.30
C ALA A 85 -19.02 68.39 1.51
N LEU A 86 -18.96 68.42 0.18
CA LEU A 86 -19.25 67.29 -0.70
C LEU A 86 -18.23 66.16 -0.56
N ASN A 87 -16.94 66.50 -0.61
CA ASN A 87 -15.86 65.56 -0.39
C ASN A 87 -15.92 64.93 1.01
N ALA A 88 -16.30 65.70 2.03
CA ALA A 88 -16.54 65.17 3.37
C ALA A 88 -17.72 64.19 3.41
N GLY A 89 -18.82 64.48 2.70
CA GLY A 89 -19.98 63.60 2.58
C GLY A 89 -19.67 62.27 1.87
N LEU A 90 -18.95 62.33 0.75
CA LEU A 90 -18.51 61.14 0.00
C LEU A 90 -17.50 60.30 0.81
N LYS A 91 -16.58 60.96 1.51
CA LYS A 91 -15.63 60.30 2.43
C LYS A 91 -16.39 59.57 3.55
N GLU A 92 -17.34 60.23 4.19
CA GLU A 92 -18.16 59.64 5.26
C GLU A 92 -18.98 58.43 4.76
N LYS A 93 -19.56 58.49 3.56
CA LYS A 93 -20.23 57.31 2.96
C LYS A 93 -19.24 56.17 2.72
N ARG A 94 -18.07 56.44 2.12
CA ARG A 94 -17.04 55.43 1.86
C ARG A 94 -16.61 54.74 3.16
N LEU A 95 -16.37 55.51 4.23
CA LEU A 95 -16.04 54.96 5.54
C LEU A 95 -17.16 54.07 6.10
N ARG A 96 -18.42 54.49 5.98
CA ARG A 96 -19.58 53.66 6.38
C ARG A 96 -19.68 52.36 5.59
N ASP A 97 -19.46 52.40 4.28
CA ASP A 97 -19.54 51.22 3.42
C ASP A 97 -18.38 50.25 3.70
N GLU A 98 -17.17 50.77 3.91
CA GLU A 98 -16.01 49.98 4.34
C GLU A 98 -16.22 49.37 5.74
N ALA A 99 -16.78 50.13 6.68
CA ALA A 99 -17.13 49.63 8.01
C ALA A 99 -18.21 48.54 7.95
N LYS A 100 -19.26 48.72 7.15
CA LYS A 100 -20.30 47.68 6.91
C LYS A 100 -19.72 46.43 6.27
N PHE A 101 -18.80 46.58 5.32
CA PHE A 101 -18.10 45.45 4.72
C PHE A 101 -17.28 44.69 5.77
N LEU A 102 -16.44 45.39 6.54
CA LEU A 102 -15.64 44.79 7.61
C LEU A 102 -16.50 44.10 8.68
N GLN A 103 -17.63 44.69 9.06
CA GLN A 103 -18.58 44.09 10.01
C GLN A 103 -19.19 42.80 9.47
N ARG A 104 -19.62 42.77 8.19
CA ARG A 104 -20.18 41.56 7.56
C ARG A 104 -19.15 40.44 7.48
N GLU A 105 -17.92 40.74 7.08
CA GLU A 105 -16.86 39.73 7.00
C GLU A 105 -16.42 39.25 8.40
N HIS A 106 -16.36 40.17 9.38
CA HIS A 106 -16.12 39.82 10.77
C HIS A 106 -17.21 38.89 11.34
N GLN A 107 -18.49 39.12 11.03
CA GLN A 107 -19.58 38.23 11.46
C GLN A 107 -19.41 36.80 10.94
N LYS A 108 -19.00 36.64 9.67
CA LYS A 108 -18.71 35.31 9.10
C LYS A 108 -17.57 34.61 9.85
N ILE A 109 -16.48 35.35 10.10
CA ILE A 109 -15.32 34.85 10.85
C ILE A 109 -15.74 34.44 12.27
N GLN A 110 -16.50 35.29 12.96
CA GLN A 110 -16.94 35.06 14.32
C GLN A 110 -17.84 33.84 14.40
N HIS A 111 -18.80 33.71 13.48
CA HIS A 111 -19.68 32.54 13.40
C HIS A 111 -18.89 31.23 13.29
N TRP A 112 -17.85 31.21 12.46
CA TRP A 112 -16.97 30.05 12.33
C TRP A 112 -16.14 29.79 13.59
N LEU A 113 -15.57 30.83 14.21
CA LEU A 113 -14.82 30.70 15.47
C LEU A 113 -15.70 30.15 16.59
N ASP A 114 -16.95 30.59 16.66
CA ASP A 114 -17.93 30.11 17.64
C ASP A 114 -18.33 28.66 17.37
N HIS A 115 -18.52 28.28 16.10
CA HIS A 115 -18.75 26.89 15.70
C HIS A 115 -17.58 25.99 16.11
N LYS A 116 -16.34 26.38 15.76
CA LYS A 116 -15.10 25.68 16.13
C LYS A 116 -14.99 25.50 17.65
N ALA A 117 -15.11 26.59 18.41
CA ALA A 117 -15.03 26.55 19.87
C ALA A 117 -16.17 25.72 20.47
N GLY A 118 -17.35 25.70 19.84
CA GLY A 118 -18.47 24.83 20.18
C GLY A 118 -18.12 23.35 20.06
N GLN A 119 -17.50 22.94 18.95
CA GLN A 119 -17.04 21.56 18.74
C GLN A 119 -15.94 21.16 19.71
N GLU A 120 -14.95 22.02 19.94
CA GLU A 120 -13.87 21.79 20.92
C GLU A 120 -14.43 21.60 22.34
N ARG A 121 -15.36 22.46 22.78
CA ARG A 121 -16.01 22.35 24.08
C ARG A 121 -16.87 21.09 24.20
N LYS A 122 -17.62 20.74 23.16
CA LYS A 122 -18.42 19.51 23.12
C LYS A 122 -17.53 18.29 23.28
N CYS A 123 -16.44 18.23 22.50
CA CYS A 123 -15.44 17.18 22.60
C CYS A 123 -14.85 17.06 24.02
N ALA A 124 -14.47 18.19 24.63
CA ALA A 124 -13.92 18.21 25.98
C ALA A 124 -14.94 17.74 27.03
N LYS A 125 -16.20 18.16 26.90
CA LYS A 125 -17.34 17.79 27.78
C LYS A 125 -17.65 16.30 27.68
N ASP A 126 -17.74 15.78 26.46
CA ASP A 126 -18.04 14.37 26.18
C ASP A 126 -16.82 13.46 26.42
N ARG A 127 -15.69 14.06 26.84
CA ARG A 127 -14.40 13.40 27.07
C ARG A 127 -13.95 12.58 25.85
N ARG A 128 -14.12 13.14 24.66
CA ARG A 128 -13.74 12.50 23.39
C ARG A 128 -12.36 12.98 22.94
N TRP A 129 -11.78 12.17 22.06
CA TRP A 129 -10.68 12.60 21.18
C TRP A 129 -11.26 13.52 20.11
N PHE A 130 -10.59 14.64 19.81
CA PHE A 130 -11.00 15.51 18.70
C PHE A 130 -10.45 14.94 17.40
N THR A 131 -11.28 14.16 16.71
CA THR A 131 -10.85 13.29 15.61
C THR A 131 -10.49 14.09 14.37
N HIS A 132 -9.69 13.50 13.48
CA HIS A 132 -9.33 14.14 12.22
C HIS A 132 -10.56 14.50 11.39
N GLU A 133 -11.58 13.64 11.37
CA GLU A 133 -12.84 13.93 10.68
C GLU A 133 -13.54 15.19 11.22
N GLN A 134 -13.62 15.34 12.55
CA GLN A 134 -14.20 16.54 13.17
C GLN A 134 -13.37 17.79 12.86
N GLN A 135 -12.04 17.65 12.80
CA GLN A 135 -11.15 18.73 12.38
C GLN A 135 -11.42 19.14 10.92
N GLN A 136 -11.60 18.17 10.02
CA GLN A 136 -11.95 18.44 8.62
C GLN A 136 -13.34 19.07 8.49
N GLU A 137 -14.33 18.62 9.26
CA GLU A 137 -15.66 19.23 9.29
C GLU A 137 -15.59 20.72 9.66
N VAL A 138 -14.83 21.05 10.71
CA VAL A 138 -14.61 22.44 11.12
C VAL A 138 -13.87 23.23 10.04
N LEU A 139 -12.84 22.67 9.41
CA LEU A 139 -12.10 23.34 8.33
C LEU A 139 -12.97 23.54 7.07
N ALA A 140 -13.82 22.58 6.72
CA ALA A 140 -14.73 22.67 5.58
C ALA A 140 -15.79 23.75 5.78
N ALA A 141 -16.23 23.98 7.03
CA ALA A 141 -17.13 25.08 7.38
C ALA A 141 -16.46 26.46 7.38
N ARG A 142 -15.14 26.55 7.13
CA ARG A 142 -14.39 27.81 7.18
C ARG A 142 -14.77 28.75 6.03
N PRO A 143 -15.21 29.99 6.31
CA PRO A 143 -15.62 30.91 5.25
C PRO A 143 -14.44 31.35 4.40
N ASN A 144 -14.67 31.50 3.10
CA ASN A 144 -13.70 32.09 2.18
C ASN A 144 -13.68 33.61 2.35
N VAL A 145 -12.66 34.14 3.03
CA VAL A 145 -12.49 35.57 3.32
C VAL A 145 -11.08 36.03 2.94
N ASN A 146 -10.98 37.19 2.29
CA ASN A 146 -9.69 37.77 1.92
C ASN A 146 -9.09 38.52 3.12
N VAL A 147 -8.34 37.80 3.95
CA VAL A 147 -7.75 38.37 5.17
C VAL A 147 -6.78 39.53 4.89
N ALA A 148 -6.07 39.50 3.76
CA ALA A 148 -5.16 40.57 3.37
C ALA A 148 -5.92 41.87 3.07
N ASP A 149 -7.05 41.80 2.34
CA ASP A 149 -7.91 42.94 2.09
C ASP A 149 -8.53 43.49 3.38
N LEU A 150 -8.98 42.61 4.28
CA LEU A 150 -9.52 43.01 5.58
C LEU A 150 -8.47 43.75 6.42
N ARG A 151 -7.23 43.22 6.49
CA ARG A 151 -6.12 43.87 7.20
C ARG A 151 -5.75 45.21 6.56
N LYS A 152 -5.71 45.29 5.22
CA LYS A 152 -5.44 46.54 4.50
C LYS A 152 -6.48 47.61 4.84
N ARG A 153 -7.77 47.28 4.80
CA ARG A 153 -8.86 48.21 5.16
C ARG A 153 -8.81 48.63 6.63
N LEU A 154 -8.50 47.72 7.54
CA LEU A 154 -8.31 48.01 8.98
C LEU A 154 -7.07 48.85 9.29
N SER A 155 -6.07 48.86 8.40
CA SER A 155 -4.87 49.69 8.55
C SER A 155 -5.12 51.16 8.23
N ASN A 156 -6.22 51.49 7.56
CA ASN A 156 -6.64 52.86 7.31
C ASN A 156 -7.13 53.49 8.62
N SER A 157 -6.46 54.56 9.07
CA SER A 157 -6.75 55.26 10.32
C SER A 157 -8.17 55.80 10.39
N ASP A 158 -8.71 56.26 9.25
CA ASP A 158 -10.07 56.82 9.19
C ASP A 158 -11.14 55.73 9.39
N VAL A 159 -10.90 54.54 8.82
CA VAL A 159 -11.80 53.37 8.94
C VAL A 159 -11.73 52.81 10.36
N ALA A 160 -10.54 52.70 10.93
CA ALA A 160 -10.32 52.24 12.30
C ALA A 160 -10.97 53.19 13.32
N ALA A 161 -10.88 54.50 13.11
CA ALA A 161 -11.55 55.50 13.93
C ALA A 161 -13.08 55.41 13.82
N HIS A 162 -13.61 55.20 12.61
CA HIS A 162 -15.04 55.06 12.36
C HIS A 162 -15.64 53.80 13.01
N LEU A 163 -14.88 52.69 13.04
CA LEU A 163 -15.27 51.45 13.72
C LEU A 163 -15.11 51.52 15.25
N GLY A 164 -14.31 52.43 15.77
CA GLY A 164 -14.12 52.63 17.21
C GLY A 164 -13.63 51.38 17.94
N THR A 165 -14.34 50.96 18.99
CA THR A 165 -14.00 49.80 19.82
C THR A 165 -14.09 48.47 19.07
N ILE A 166 -14.90 48.40 18.01
CA ILE A 166 -15.07 47.20 17.17
C ILE A 166 -13.77 46.85 16.44
N THR A 167 -12.92 47.84 16.13
CA THR A 167 -11.64 47.65 15.44
C THR A 167 -10.76 46.61 16.12
N ASN A 168 -10.66 46.65 17.45
CA ASN A 168 -9.83 45.71 18.20
C ASN A 168 -10.43 44.30 18.23
N LEU A 169 -11.75 44.19 18.28
CA LEU A 169 -12.45 42.89 18.21
C LEU A 169 -12.26 42.23 16.84
N VAL A 170 -12.37 43.01 15.75
CA VAL A 170 -12.13 42.52 14.40
C VAL A 170 -10.69 42.06 14.24
N LYS A 171 -9.70 42.83 14.74
CA LYS A 171 -8.28 42.44 14.73
C LYS A 171 -8.04 41.13 15.47
N ALA A 172 -8.52 41.02 16.71
CA ALA A 172 -8.37 39.82 17.52
C ALA A 172 -9.01 38.58 16.85
N SER A 173 -10.18 38.76 16.23
CA SER A 173 -10.88 37.68 15.53
C SER A 173 -10.14 37.25 14.25
N LEU A 174 -9.54 38.20 13.52
CA LEU A 174 -8.69 37.89 12.37
C LEU A 174 -7.43 37.13 12.78
N ASP A 175 -6.78 37.54 13.88
CA ASP A 175 -5.61 36.85 14.39
C ASP A 175 -5.97 35.42 14.83
N ALA A 176 -7.07 35.25 15.58
CA ALA A 176 -7.59 33.94 15.96
C ALA A 176 -7.98 33.08 14.74
N PHE A 177 -8.56 33.70 13.71
CA PHE A 177 -8.92 33.02 12.45
C PHE A 177 -7.68 32.47 11.74
N GLN A 178 -6.55 33.18 11.77
CA GLN A 178 -5.32 32.81 11.09
C GLN A 178 -4.38 31.87 11.88
N LEU A 179 -4.69 31.57 13.15
CA LEU A 179 -3.90 30.63 13.94
C LEU A 179 -3.77 29.26 13.26
N ASP A 180 -2.68 28.56 13.58
CA ASP A 180 -2.55 27.14 13.26
C ASP A 180 -3.47 26.32 14.18
N HIS A 181 -4.68 26.07 13.69
CA HIS A 181 -5.67 25.27 14.41
C HIS A 181 -5.24 23.80 14.55
N GLY A 182 -4.43 23.27 13.62
CA GLY A 182 -3.92 21.90 13.69
C GLY A 182 -3.00 21.69 14.89
N ALA A 183 -2.09 22.62 15.14
CA ALA A 183 -1.26 22.62 16.35
C ALA A 183 -2.09 22.73 17.63
N ALA A 184 -3.12 23.60 17.64
CA ALA A 184 -4.03 23.75 18.78
C ALA A 184 -4.81 22.46 19.09
N TRP A 185 -5.34 21.76 18.07
CA TRP A 185 -6.04 20.49 18.24
C TRP A 185 -5.12 19.34 18.67
N THR A 186 -3.86 19.37 18.22
CA THR A 186 -2.83 18.44 18.70
C THR A 186 -2.60 18.62 20.21
N LEU A 187 -2.52 19.87 20.68
CA LEU A 187 -2.40 20.17 22.11
C LEU A 187 -3.66 19.76 22.89
N LEU A 188 -4.86 20.04 22.35
CA LEU A 188 -6.13 19.61 22.95
C LEU A 188 -6.17 18.09 23.17
N ASN A 189 -5.79 17.32 22.14
CA ASN A 189 -5.72 15.87 22.21
C ASN A 189 -4.62 15.38 23.17
N ALA A 190 -3.49 16.07 23.27
CA ALA A 190 -2.43 15.75 24.24
C ALA A 190 -2.88 15.99 25.70
N VAL A 191 -3.65 17.05 25.97
CA VAL A 191 -4.25 17.30 27.28
C VAL A 191 -5.28 16.22 27.62
N HIS A 192 -6.14 15.87 26.66
CA HIS A 192 -7.09 14.77 26.80
C HIS A 192 -6.38 13.45 27.12
N MET A 193 -5.34 13.11 26.36
CA MET A 193 -4.51 11.92 26.58
C MET A 193 -4.00 11.83 28.02
N LYS A 194 -3.32 12.88 28.51
CA LYS A 194 -2.78 12.92 29.88
C LYS A 194 -3.86 12.70 30.93
N ARG A 195 -5.02 13.34 30.76
CA ARG A 195 -6.15 13.19 31.68
C ARG A 195 -6.70 11.76 31.67
N GLU A 196 -6.95 11.19 30.49
CA GLU A 196 -7.53 9.85 30.37
C GLU A 196 -6.59 8.76 30.89
N LEU A 197 -5.27 8.89 30.71
CA LEU A 197 -4.30 7.95 31.29
C LEU A 197 -4.39 7.88 32.83
N ILE A 198 -4.72 9.00 33.49
CA ILE A 198 -4.93 9.04 34.93
C ILE A 198 -6.30 8.47 35.30
N VAL A 199 -7.36 8.94 34.63
CA VAL A 199 -8.74 8.57 34.99
C VAL A 199 -9.03 7.09 34.69
N CYS A 200 -8.47 6.54 33.62
CA CYS A 200 -8.62 5.13 33.25
C CYS A 200 -7.50 4.25 33.79
N LYS A 201 -6.66 4.73 34.71
CA LYS A 201 -5.52 3.98 35.24
C LYS A 201 -5.92 2.59 35.76
N GLU A 202 -7.00 2.50 36.53
CA GLU A 202 -7.48 1.21 37.04
C GLU A 202 -7.83 0.22 35.92
N LEU A 203 -8.53 0.67 34.88
CA LEU A 203 -8.87 -0.16 33.73
C LEU A 203 -7.61 -0.62 32.99
N LEU A 204 -6.67 0.31 32.76
CA LEU A 204 -5.42 0.05 32.03
C LEU A 204 -4.48 -0.86 32.83
N ASP A 205 -4.52 -0.80 34.16
CA ASP A 205 -3.68 -1.63 35.04
C ASP A 205 -4.26 -3.06 35.22
N ARG A 206 -5.57 -3.26 35.01
CA ARG A 206 -6.29 -4.53 35.31
C ARG A 206 -6.80 -5.32 34.11
N VAL A 207 -6.77 -4.74 32.90
CA VAL A 207 -7.25 -5.42 31.68
C VAL A 207 -6.51 -6.73 31.40
N GLU A 208 -5.25 -6.82 31.79
CA GLU A 208 -4.40 -8.00 31.67
C GLU A 208 -3.83 -8.42 33.02
N SER A 209 -3.12 -9.56 33.05
CA SER A 209 -2.45 -10.02 34.27
C SER A 209 -1.32 -9.10 34.74
N LYS A 210 -0.80 -8.26 33.84
CA LYS A 210 0.17 -7.21 34.15
C LYS A 210 -0.37 -5.87 33.65
N PRO A 211 -0.05 -4.75 34.33
CA PRO A 211 -0.40 -3.42 33.84
C PRO A 211 0.12 -3.16 32.43
N LEU A 212 -0.65 -2.42 31.63
CA LEU A 212 -0.21 -1.99 30.32
C LEU A 212 0.97 -1.01 30.43
N THR A 213 1.88 -1.04 29.46
CA THR A 213 2.93 -0.02 29.33
C THR A 213 2.33 1.32 28.93
N GLU A 214 3.09 2.41 29.14
CA GLU A 214 2.66 3.74 28.69
C GLU A 214 2.39 3.77 27.17
N GLU A 215 3.22 3.09 26.37
CA GLU A 215 3.06 2.98 24.91
C GLU A 215 1.73 2.32 24.54
N GLN A 216 1.40 1.20 25.19
CA GLN A 216 0.15 0.48 24.99
C GLN A 216 -1.04 1.35 25.42
N ALA A 217 -0.98 1.94 26.61
CA ALA A 217 -2.04 2.78 27.17
C ALA A 217 -2.34 4.00 26.29
N ARG A 218 -1.31 4.67 25.76
CA ARG A 218 -1.47 5.81 24.85
C ARG A 218 -2.16 5.42 23.55
N SER A 219 -1.80 4.28 22.98
CA SER A 219 -2.47 3.78 21.76
C SER A 219 -3.94 3.40 22.01
N VAL A 220 -4.26 2.88 23.19
CA VAL A 220 -5.63 2.54 23.62
C VAL A 220 -6.48 3.81 23.77
N VAL A 221 -5.95 4.83 24.45
CA VAL A 221 -6.66 6.09 24.72
C VAL A 221 -6.87 6.91 23.44
N CYS A 222 -5.92 6.90 22.50
CA CYS A 222 -6.05 7.61 21.24
C CYS A 222 -7.23 7.06 20.42
N PHE A 223 -8.32 7.83 20.31
CA PHE A 223 -9.57 7.42 19.66
C PHE A 223 -9.83 8.22 18.37
N ASP A 224 -8.79 8.37 17.55
CA ASP A 224 -8.90 8.98 16.21
C ASP A 224 -9.53 8.00 15.20
N ASN A 225 -10.03 8.50 14.06
CA ASN A 225 -10.75 7.71 13.06
C ASN A 225 -9.95 6.50 12.54
N ARG A 226 -8.62 6.64 12.41
CA ARG A 226 -7.70 5.58 11.97
C ARG A 226 -6.50 5.55 12.90
N VAL A 227 -6.25 4.41 13.52
CA VAL A 227 -5.12 4.19 14.41
C VAL A 227 -4.37 2.93 13.98
N GLN A 228 -3.08 3.08 13.76
CA GLN A 228 -2.15 2.00 13.49
C GLN A 228 -1.20 1.83 14.68
N VAL A 229 -1.04 0.59 15.14
CA VAL A 229 -0.10 0.23 16.19
C VAL A 229 0.95 -0.70 15.61
N ILE A 230 2.17 -0.18 15.51
CA ILE A 230 3.34 -0.88 14.99
C ILE A 230 4.08 -1.47 16.17
N ALA A 231 4.04 -2.78 16.27
CA ALA A 231 4.53 -3.48 17.43
C ALA A 231 5.82 -4.24 17.16
N SER A 232 6.54 -4.52 18.24
CA SER A 232 7.62 -5.48 18.26
C SER A 232 7.08 -6.84 18.69
N ALA A 233 7.70 -7.92 18.22
CA ALA A 233 7.41 -9.27 18.73
C ALA A 233 7.41 -9.29 20.27
N GLY A 234 6.33 -9.78 20.88
CA GLY A 234 6.20 -9.87 22.33
C GLY A 234 5.89 -8.55 23.06
N SER A 235 5.50 -7.48 22.35
CA SER A 235 5.14 -6.19 22.95
C SER A 235 3.67 -6.08 23.40
N GLY A 236 2.91 -7.18 23.38
CA GLY A 236 1.52 -7.22 23.83
C GLY A 236 0.47 -6.66 22.84
N LYS A 237 0.67 -6.86 21.52
CA LYS A 237 -0.28 -6.48 20.45
C LYS A 237 -1.75 -6.79 20.77
N THR A 238 -1.99 -8.07 21.07
CA THR A 238 -3.31 -8.62 21.37
C THR A 238 -3.89 -8.00 22.66
N SER A 239 -3.06 -7.78 23.68
CA SER A 239 -3.45 -7.08 24.92
C SER A 239 -3.91 -5.65 24.64
N THR A 240 -3.16 -4.92 23.81
CA THR A 240 -3.52 -3.56 23.40
C THR A 240 -4.84 -3.54 22.65
N MET A 241 -5.08 -4.51 21.77
CA MET A 241 -6.33 -4.61 21.01
C MET A 241 -7.53 -4.89 21.93
N VAL A 242 -7.40 -5.84 22.86
CA VAL A 242 -8.46 -6.12 23.86
C VAL A 242 -8.72 -4.91 24.75
N ALA A 243 -7.67 -4.23 25.21
CA ALA A 243 -7.79 -3.02 26.03
C ALA A 243 -8.46 -1.86 25.30
N LYS A 244 -8.25 -1.74 23.99
CA LYS A 244 -8.93 -0.75 23.16
C LYS A 244 -10.44 -0.98 23.11
N ALA A 245 -10.88 -2.23 23.00
CA ALA A 245 -12.30 -2.56 23.09
C ALA A 245 -12.87 -2.30 24.50
N ALA A 246 -12.17 -2.72 25.55
CA ALA A 246 -12.56 -2.46 26.93
C ALA A 246 -12.71 -0.96 27.21
N TYR A 247 -11.76 -0.15 26.73
CA TYR A 247 -11.81 1.31 26.86
C TYR A 247 -13.01 1.93 26.11
N ALA A 248 -13.26 1.48 24.87
CA ALA A 248 -14.41 1.94 24.07
C ALA A 248 -15.75 1.68 24.78
N ILE A 249 -15.89 0.49 25.39
CA ILE A 249 -17.10 0.07 26.11
C ILE A 249 -17.22 0.81 27.44
N HIS A 250 -16.14 0.87 28.22
CA HIS A 250 -16.11 1.55 29.51
C HIS A 250 -16.48 3.03 29.42
N ARG A 251 -16.04 3.70 28.36
CA ARG A 251 -16.38 5.11 28.11
C ARG A 251 -17.73 5.31 27.41
N GLY A 252 -18.44 4.24 27.05
CA GLY A 252 -19.70 4.31 26.30
C GLY A 252 -19.53 4.89 24.90
N PHE A 253 -18.33 4.79 24.33
CA PHE A 253 -18.05 5.33 23.00
C PHE A 253 -18.66 4.50 21.89
N VAL A 254 -18.64 3.17 22.09
CA VAL A 254 -19.16 2.16 21.17
C VAL A 254 -19.82 1.06 21.98
N LYS A 255 -20.99 0.58 21.54
CA LYS A 255 -21.66 -0.56 22.17
C LYS A 255 -20.95 -1.88 21.82
N PRO A 256 -20.91 -2.88 22.70
CA PRO A 256 -20.18 -4.14 22.45
C PRO A 256 -20.52 -4.81 21.11
N GLU A 257 -21.80 -4.85 20.73
CA GLU A 257 -22.30 -5.43 19.48
C GLU A 257 -21.90 -4.66 18.21
N ARG A 258 -21.34 -3.46 18.37
CA ARG A 258 -20.81 -2.62 17.28
C ARG A 258 -19.28 -2.63 17.21
N ILE A 259 -18.63 -3.55 17.93
CA ILE A 259 -17.18 -3.77 17.87
C ILE A 259 -16.91 -5.13 17.22
N VAL A 260 -15.98 -5.16 16.27
CA VAL A 260 -15.49 -6.43 15.68
C VAL A 260 -13.97 -6.50 15.72
N MET A 261 -13.45 -7.64 16.20
CA MET A 261 -12.04 -8.02 16.16
C MET A 261 -11.82 -9.03 15.05
N LEU A 262 -10.94 -8.70 14.11
CA LEU A 262 -10.66 -9.49 12.91
C LEU A 262 -9.32 -10.21 13.03
N ALA A 263 -9.37 -11.52 12.80
CA ALA A 263 -8.21 -12.41 12.81
C ALA A 263 -8.02 -13.10 11.45
N PHE A 264 -6.82 -13.61 11.20
CA PHE A 264 -6.48 -14.27 9.92
C PHE A 264 -6.99 -15.70 9.80
N ASN A 265 -7.08 -16.42 10.91
CA ASN A 265 -7.50 -17.81 10.95
C ASN A 265 -8.42 -18.05 12.16
N ARG A 266 -9.07 -19.22 12.16
CA ARG A 266 -10.07 -19.58 13.16
C ARG A 266 -9.48 -19.66 14.58
N GLN A 267 -8.31 -20.27 14.72
CA GLN A 267 -7.62 -20.38 16.01
C GLN A 267 -7.33 -19.00 16.62
N ALA A 268 -6.79 -18.07 15.83
CA ALA A 268 -6.51 -16.70 16.27
C ALA A 268 -7.79 -15.94 16.66
N ALA A 269 -8.91 -16.17 15.95
CA ALA A 269 -10.19 -15.58 16.33
C ALA A 269 -10.72 -16.15 17.66
N GLU A 270 -10.59 -17.46 17.88
CA GLU A 270 -10.97 -18.12 19.14
C GLU A 270 -10.11 -17.64 20.31
N GLU A 271 -8.78 -17.60 20.15
CA GLU A 271 -7.85 -17.08 21.15
C GLU A 271 -8.13 -15.60 21.50
N LEU A 272 -8.42 -14.77 20.49
CA LEU A 272 -8.81 -13.37 20.69
C LEU A 272 -10.09 -13.25 21.50
N LYS A 273 -11.09 -14.08 21.19
CA LYS A 273 -12.37 -14.10 21.89
C LYS A 273 -12.17 -14.44 23.37
N GLU A 274 -11.52 -15.56 23.65
CA GLU A 274 -11.26 -16.00 25.03
C GLU A 274 -10.47 -14.97 25.83
N ARG A 275 -9.51 -14.31 25.19
CA ARG A 275 -8.71 -13.26 25.82
C ARG A 275 -9.56 -12.04 26.14
N ALA A 276 -10.44 -11.62 25.23
CA ALA A 276 -11.37 -10.52 25.47
C ALA A 276 -12.33 -10.85 26.61
N ASP A 277 -12.92 -12.04 26.61
CA ASP A 277 -13.87 -12.50 27.64
C ASP A 277 -13.19 -12.49 29.04
N ARG A 278 -11.98 -13.04 29.16
CA ARG A 278 -11.20 -12.99 30.41
C ARG A 278 -10.87 -11.57 30.87
N ALA A 279 -10.56 -10.68 29.93
CA ALA A 279 -10.26 -9.29 30.26
C ALA A 279 -11.51 -8.55 30.76
N PHE A 280 -12.67 -8.76 30.12
CA PHE A 280 -13.94 -8.18 30.54
C PHE A 280 -14.38 -8.70 31.92
N GLU A 281 -14.18 -9.99 32.19
CA GLU A 281 -14.43 -10.58 33.50
C GLU A 281 -13.57 -9.91 34.60
N ARG A 282 -12.26 -9.77 34.38
CA ARG A 282 -11.35 -9.09 35.33
C ARG A 282 -11.72 -7.63 35.62
N LEU A 283 -12.28 -6.95 34.62
CA LEU A 283 -12.74 -5.58 34.70
C LEU A 283 -14.15 -5.44 35.31
N GLY A 284 -14.80 -6.55 35.69
CA GLY A 284 -16.16 -6.54 36.23
C GLY A 284 -17.23 -6.20 35.20
N MET A 285 -16.94 -6.34 33.91
CA MET A 285 -17.86 -6.10 32.79
C MET A 285 -18.68 -7.36 32.50
N ALA A 286 -19.53 -7.76 33.46
CA ALA A 286 -20.37 -8.95 33.33
C ALA A 286 -21.32 -8.82 32.12
N ASN A 287 -21.50 -9.92 31.38
CA ASN A 287 -22.36 -10.02 30.18
C ASN A 287 -21.96 -9.14 28.99
N VAL A 288 -20.72 -8.66 28.93
CA VAL A 288 -20.17 -7.99 27.75
C VAL A 288 -19.50 -9.01 26.86
N ALA A 289 -19.95 -9.11 25.61
CA ALA A 289 -19.32 -9.93 24.59
C ALA A 289 -19.02 -9.06 23.37
N VAL A 290 -17.81 -9.19 22.84
CA VAL A 290 -17.38 -8.56 21.59
C VAL A 290 -17.20 -9.63 20.53
N GLU A 291 -17.54 -9.29 19.30
CA GLU A 291 -17.40 -10.22 18.20
C GLU A 291 -15.92 -10.37 17.79
N ALA A 292 -15.40 -11.59 17.86
CA ALA A 292 -14.14 -11.97 17.23
C ALA A 292 -14.41 -12.95 16.09
N SER A 293 -13.92 -12.64 14.88
CA SER A 293 -14.18 -13.45 13.69
C SER A 293 -13.02 -13.41 12.70
N THR A 294 -13.01 -14.36 11.75
CA THR A 294 -12.08 -14.27 10.63
C THR A 294 -12.61 -13.31 9.58
N PHE A 295 -11.71 -12.72 8.79
CA PHE A 295 -12.08 -11.89 7.63
C PHE A 295 -13.09 -12.58 6.70
N HIS A 296 -12.87 -13.87 6.39
CA HIS A 296 -13.73 -14.66 5.51
C HIS A 296 -15.11 -14.91 6.13
N ALA A 297 -15.18 -15.26 7.43
CA ALA A 297 -16.45 -15.46 8.12
C ALA A 297 -17.27 -14.17 8.17
N LEU A 298 -16.61 -13.01 8.37
CA LEU A 298 -17.29 -11.72 8.26
C LEU A 298 -17.74 -11.44 6.83
N GLY A 299 -16.87 -11.63 5.83
CA GLY A 299 -17.21 -11.44 4.42
C GLY A 299 -18.45 -12.23 4.00
N LEU A 300 -18.52 -13.51 4.35
CA LEU A 300 -19.67 -14.36 4.05
C LEU A 300 -20.98 -13.85 4.67
N ARG A 301 -20.94 -13.31 5.89
CA ARG A 301 -22.13 -12.70 6.52
C ARG A 301 -22.54 -11.39 5.87
N ILE A 302 -21.58 -10.56 5.44
CA ILE A 302 -21.85 -9.32 4.71
C ILE A 302 -22.54 -9.64 3.39
N ILE A 303 -22.02 -10.63 2.64
CA ILE A 303 -22.64 -11.11 1.41
C ILE A 303 -24.06 -11.58 1.71
N GLY A 304 -24.24 -12.49 2.68
CA GLY A 304 -25.58 -12.99 3.03
C GLY A 304 -26.57 -11.90 3.47
N LYS A 305 -26.10 -10.80 4.08
CA LYS A 305 -26.95 -9.63 4.36
C LYS A 305 -27.32 -8.85 3.10
N ALA A 306 -26.38 -8.69 2.17
CA ALA A 306 -26.58 -7.94 0.92
C ALA A 306 -27.47 -8.70 -0.08
N THR A 307 -27.30 -10.01 -0.20
CA THR A 307 -28.01 -10.88 -1.15
C THR A 307 -29.25 -11.55 -0.57
N LYS A 308 -29.42 -11.52 0.77
CA LYS A 308 -30.41 -12.28 1.56
C LYS A 308 -30.19 -13.80 1.58
N GLU A 309 -29.16 -14.29 0.90
CA GLU A 309 -28.82 -15.71 0.78
C GLU A 309 -27.32 -15.89 1.00
N LYS A 310 -26.92 -16.85 1.85
CA LYS A 310 -25.51 -17.15 2.01
C LYS A 310 -25.05 -18.02 0.84
N PRO A 311 -24.06 -17.58 0.04
CA PRO A 311 -23.54 -18.39 -1.05
C PRO A 311 -22.86 -19.64 -0.50
N ASP A 312 -22.90 -20.71 -1.28
CA ASP A 312 -22.19 -21.94 -0.94
C ASP A 312 -20.70 -21.82 -1.27
N ILE A 313 -19.89 -22.65 -0.63
CA ILE A 313 -18.44 -22.71 -0.86
C ILE A 313 -18.15 -24.15 -1.26
N PRO A 314 -18.09 -24.44 -2.57
CA PRO A 314 -17.94 -25.81 -3.02
C PRO A 314 -16.70 -26.46 -2.41
N ASN A 315 -16.81 -27.73 -2.00
CA ASN A 315 -15.70 -28.45 -1.33
C ASN A 315 -14.40 -28.38 -2.16
N TRP A 316 -14.52 -28.48 -3.49
CA TRP A 316 -13.39 -28.38 -4.42
C TRP A 316 -12.73 -27.00 -4.44
N ALA A 317 -13.41 -25.92 -4.06
CA ALA A 317 -12.82 -24.59 -3.94
C ALA A 317 -12.10 -24.39 -2.59
N THR A 318 -12.46 -25.19 -1.57
CA THR A 318 -11.92 -25.03 -0.21
C THR A 318 -10.56 -25.70 0.00
N ASP A 319 -10.35 -26.87 -0.60
CA ASP A 319 -9.15 -27.67 -0.38
C ASP A 319 -8.17 -27.53 -1.54
N ALA A 320 -6.87 -27.39 -1.24
CA ALA A 320 -5.86 -27.15 -2.28
C ALA A 320 -5.80 -28.28 -3.32
N ALA A 321 -6.02 -29.53 -2.92
CA ALA A 321 -5.99 -30.68 -3.81
C ALA A 321 -7.26 -30.77 -4.69
N GLY A 322 -8.43 -30.45 -4.14
CA GLY A 322 -9.69 -30.31 -4.84
C GLY A 322 -9.63 -29.19 -5.87
N GLY A 323 -9.04 -28.05 -5.53
CA GLY A 323 -8.88 -26.94 -6.46
C GLY A 323 -7.99 -27.32 -7.64
N VAL A 324 -6.89 -28.03 -7.39
CA VAL A 324 -6.02 -28.56 -8.44
C VAL A 324 -6.75 -29.60 -9.30
N ARG A 325 -7.53 -30.51 -8.70
CA ARG A 325 -8.35 -31.49 -9.45
C ARG A 325 -9.39 -30.80 -10.34
N LYS A 326 -10.11 -29.81 -9.82
CA LYS A 326 -11.11 -29.07 -10.60
C LYS A 326 -10.48 -28.29 -11.74
N LEU A 327 -9.31 -27.68 -11.51
CA LEU A 327 -8.57 -27.02 -12.57
C LEU A 327 -8.06 -28.01 -13.63
N ALA A 328 -7.69 -29.23 -13.25
CA ALA A 328 -7.33 -30.28 -14.22
C ALA A 328 -8.53 -30.59 -15.14
N GLU A 329 -9.73 -30.78 -14.58
CA GLU A 329 -10.96 -30.97 -15.36
C GLU A 329 -11.23 -29.80 -16.30
N ILE A 330 -11.12 -28.56 -15.81
CA ILE A 330 -11.30 -27.34 -16.62
C ILE A 330 -10.27 -27.27 -17.76
N VAL A 331 -9.00 -27.55 -17.46
CA VAL A 331 -7.92 -27.52 -18.45
C VAL A 331 -8.15 -28.56 -19.54
N ASP A 332 -8.58 -29.77 -19.18
CA ASP A 332 -8.90 -30.81 -20.16
C ASP A 332 -10.10 -30.42 -21.03
N GLN A 333 -11.17 -29.87 -20.45
CA GLN A 333 -12.31 -29.32 -21.21
C GLN A 333 -11.89 -28.18 -22.15
N LEU A 334 -10.99 -27.30 -21.72
CA LEU A 334 -10.47 -26.20 -22.56
C LEU A 334 -9.58 -26.72 -23.69
N LYS A 335 -8.77 -27.76 -23.44
CA LYS A 335 -7.94 -28.42 -24.47
C LYS A 335 -8.80 -29.11 -25.53
N ASP A 336 -9.93 -29.69 -25.13
CA ASP A 336 -10.84 -30.39 -26.04
C ASP A 336 -11.70 -29.39 -26.86
N SER A 337 -12.10 -28.27 -26.26
CA SER A 337 -12.96 -27.27 -26.90
C SER A 337 -12.21 -26.22 -27.74
N SER A 338 -10.93 -25.98 -27.45
CA SER A 338 -10.14 -24.94 -28.13
C SER A 338 -8.77 -25.47 -28.58
N PRO A 339 -8.59 -25.75 -29.89
CA PRO A 339 -7.29 -26.12 -30.45
C PRO A 339 -6.21 -25.05 -30.19
N ALA A 340 -6.60 -23.77 -30.19
CA ALA A 340 -5.70 -22.66 -29.88
C ALA A 340 -5.19 -22.73 -28.44
N PHE A 341 -6.09 -22.98 -27.46
CA PHE A 341 -5.69 -23.13 -26.06
C PHE A 341 -4.80 -24.36 -25.87
N ARG A 342 -5.14 -25.49 -26.48
CA ARG A 342 -4.31 -26.71 -26.44
C ARG A 342 -2.89 -26.44 -26.95
N ARG A 343 -2.78 -25.77 -28.10
CA ARG A 343 -1.49 -25.36 -28.67
C ARG A 343 -0.70 -24.47 -27.70
N GLN A 344 -1.33 -23.45 -27.10
CA GLN A 344 -0.66 -22.56 -26.14
C GLN A 344 -0.22 -23.28 -24.87
N TRP A 345 -1.06 -24.19 -24.36
CA TRP A 345 -0.77 -25.03 -23.19
C TRP A 345 0.47 -25.90 -23.41
N ASP A 346 0.52 -26.61 -24.54
CA ASP A 346 1.63 -27.49 -24.87
C ASP A 346 2.91 -26.70 -25.19
N LEU A 347 2.81 -25.58 -25.91
CA LEU A 347 3.94 -24.67 -26.13
C LEU A 347 4.51 -24.16 -24.80
N PHE A 348 3.65 -23.77 -23.84
CA PHE A 348 4.12 -23.32 -22.54
C PHE A 348 4.91 -24.41 -21.83
N ARG A 349 4.39 -25.64 -21.80
CA ARG A 349 5.04 -26.75 -21.08
C ARG A 349 6.40 -27.15 -21.67
N PHE A 350 6.53 -27.18 -23.00
CA PHE A 350 7.72 -27.65 -23.69
C PHE A 350 8.78 -26.56 -23.89
N VAL A 351 8.35 -25.33 -24.19
CA VAL A 351 9.24 -24.23 -24.59
C VAL A 351 9.39 -23.21 -23.48
N PHE A 352 8.30 -22.80 -22.84
CA PHE A 352 8.29 -21.70 -21.86
C PHE A 352 8.25 -22.15 -20.40
N GLY A 353 8.40 -23.45 -20.13
CA GLY A 353 8.31 -24.03 -18.79
C GLY A 353 9.47 -23.58 -17.89
N ARG A 354 10.63 -23.29 -18.48
CA ARG A 354 11.79 -22.72 -17.78
C ARG A 354 11.87 -21.21 -18.02
N ASP A 355 12.22 -20.48 -16.96
CA ASP A 355 12.47 -19.04 -17.06
C ASP A 355 13.89 -18.75 -17.59
N LEU A 356 14.09 -17.58 -18.19
CA LEU A 356 15.38 -17.10 -18.64
C LEU A 356 15.95 -16.10 -17.62
N PRO A 357 17.24 -16.19 -17.24
CA PRO A 357 17.86 -15.17 -16.41
C PRO A 357 17.84 -13.80 -17.12
N SER A 358 18.12 -12.73 -16.37
CA SER A 358 18.37 -11.41 -16.94
C SER A 358 19.42 -11.51 -18.05
N PHE A 359 19.29 -10.68 -19.09
CA PHE A 359 20.23 -10.69 -20.21
C PHE A 359 21.69 -10.62 -19.74
N GLY A 360 22.52 -11.58 -20.20
CA GLY A 360 23.91 -11.74 -19.78
C GLY A 360 24.14 -12.32 -18.38
N GLY A 361 23.08 -12.77 -17.69
CA GLY A 361 23.16 -13.45 -16.40
C GLY A 361 23.65 -14.89 -16.51
N ALA A 362 24.12 -15.46 -15.39
CA ALA A 362 24.59 -16.83 -15.35
C ALA A 362 23.43 -17.83 -15.52
N GLU A 363 23.59 -18.76 -16.46
CA GLU A 363 22.62 -19.83 -16.70
C GLU A 363 22.92 -21.07 -15.85
N PRO A 364 21.89 -21.80 -15.39
CA PRO A 364 22.06 -23.10 -14.78
C PRO A 364 22.57 -24.13 -15.80
N ALA A 365 23.16 -25.22 -15.31
CA ALA A 365 23.54 -26.35 -16.15
C ALA A 365 22.83 -27.63 -15.68
N ASP A 366 22.32 -28.40 -16.65
CA ASP A 366 21.64 -29.68 -16.38
C ASP A 366 22.66 -30.79 -16.10
N VAL A 367 23.79 -30.77 -16.80
CA VAL A 367 24.88 -31.76 -16.64
C VAL A 367 26.23 -31.06 -16.54
N TRP A 368 27.15 -31.66 -15.79
CA TRP A 368 28.52 -31.18 -15.61
C TRP A 368 29.49 -32.25 -16.08
N ASP A 369 30.52 -31.85 -16.82
CA ASP A 369 31.62 -32.76 -17.14
C ASP A 369 32.65 -32.85 -15.99
N SER A 370 33.62 -33.77 -16.12
CA SER A 370 34.68 -33.98 -15.12
C SER A 370 35.63 -32.79 -14.95
N ARG A 371 35.53 -31.78 -15.83
CA ARG A 371 36.31 -30.54 -15.79
C ARG A 371 35.49 -29.36 -15.26
N GLY A 372 34.26 -29.60 -14.82
CA GLY A 372 33.37 -28.56 -14.29
C GLY A 372 32.75 -27.67 -15.37
N LYS A 373 32.69 -28.11 -16.64
CA LYS A 373 31.95 -27.41 -17.70
C LYS A 373 30.49 -27.91 -17.71
N GLY A 374 29.57 -26.98 -17.47
CA GLY A 374 28.14 -27.23 -17.55
C GLY A 374 27.63 -27.29 -19.00
N ALA A 375 26.59 -28.09 -19.26
CA ALA A 375 25.82 -28.08 -20.49
C ALA A 375 24.33 -28.21 -20.20
N LEU A 376 23.50 -27.73 -21.13
CA LEU A 376 22.05 -27.80 -21.09
C LEU A 376 21.53 -28.89 -22.01
N ILE A 377 20.39 -29.48 -21.67
CA ILE A 377 19.84 -30.64 -22.39
C ILE A 377 18.52 -30.26 -23.07
N THR A 378 18.36 -30.59 -24.35
CA THR A 378 17.11 -30.40 -25.09
C THR A 378 16.13 -31.55 -24.86
N SER A 379 14.87 -31.39 -25.26
CA SER A 379 13.87 -32.48 -25.25
C SER A 379 14.30 -33.64 -26.16
N ARG A 380 15.07 -33.37 -27.23
CA ARG A 380 15.66 -34.40 -28.10
C ARG A 380 16.89 -35.08 -27.47
N GLY A 381 17.40 -34.59 -26.33
CA GLY A 381 18.55 -35.16 -25.62
C GLY A 381 19.92 -34.62 -26.07
N GLU A 382 19.93 -33.53 -26.83
CA GLU A 382 21.16 -32.88 -27.29
C GLU A 382 21.74 -31.97 -26.22
N LYS A 383 23.07 -31.80 -26.24
CA LYS A 383 23.78 -30.86 -25.36
C LYS A 383 23.95 -29.53 -26.09
N VAL A 384 23.35 -28.47 -25.57
CA VAL A 384 23.39 -27.11 -26.14
C VAL A 384 24.06 -26.13 -25.19
N LYS A 385 24.41 -24.94 -25.69
CA LYS A 385 25.23 -23.95 -24.99
C LYS A 385 24.42 -22.93 -24.20
N SER A 386 23.17 -22.67 -24.57
CA SER A 386 22.31 -21.68 -23.93
C SER A 386 20.87 -22.17 -23.70
N LEU A 387 20.17 -21.58 -22.73
CA LEU A 387 18.74 -21.85 -22.51
C LEU A 387 17.88 -21.41 -23.69
N GLU A 388 18.29 -20.34 -24.38
CA GLU A 388 17.62 -19.82 -25.57
C GLU A 388 17.72 -20.83 -26.73
N GLU A 389 18.86 -21.50 -26.90
CA GLU A 389 18.99 -22.64 -27.83
C GLU A 389 18.11 -23.84 -27.42
N VAL A 390 18.00 -24.16 -26.11
CA VAL A 390 17.07 -25.21 -25.63
C VAL A 390 15.65 -24.89 -26.07
N MET A 391 15.23 -23.63 -25.95
CA MET A 391 13.88 -23.22 -26.32
C MET A 391 13.62 -23.40 -27.82
N VAL A 392 14.55 -22.96 -28.68
CA VAL A 392 14.45 -23.15 -30.13
C VAL A 392 14.40 -24.64 -30.47
N ALA A 393 15.33 -25.43 -29.93
CA ALA A 393 15.38 -26.88 -30.14
C ALA A 393 14.09 -27.57 -29.70
N ASN A 394 13.54 -27.21 -28.53
CA ASN A 394 12.29 -27.77 -28.02
C ASN A 394 11.08 -27.35 -28.86
N TYR A 395 11.07 -26.11 -29.37
CA TYR A 395 10.04 -25.64 -30.29
C TYR A 395 10.06 -26.46 -31.60
N LEU A 396 11.24 -26.66 -32.19
CA LEU A 396 11.42 -27.45 -33.41
C LEU A 396 11.04 -28.92 -33.18
N PHE A 397 11.46 -29.50 -32.05
CA PHE A 397 11.12 -30.87 -31.66
C PHE A 397 9.61 -31.05 -31.49
N LEU A 398 8.92 -30.14 -30.79
CA LEU A 398 7.48 -30.21 -30.57
C LEU A 398 6.70 -30.16 -31.89
N ASN A 399 7.15 -29.34 -32.83
CA ASN A 399 6.54 -29.16 -34.15
C ASN A 399 7.03 -30.15 -35.22
N GLY A 400 7.82 -31.14 -34.84
CA GLY A 400 8.29 -32.18 -35.77
C GLY A 400 9.20 -31.73 -36.88
N ILE A 401 9.88 -30.60 -36.69
CA ILE A 401 10.81 -30.07 -37.66
C ILE A 401 12.15 -30.79 -37.48
N ASP A 402 12.67 -31.37 -38.57
CA ASP A 402 14.00 -31.95 -38.54
C ASP A 402 15.07 -30.85 -38.58
N TYR A 403 16.08 -31.02 -37.74
CA TYR A 403 17.22 -30.11 -37.65
C TYR A 403 18.46 -30.88 -37.19
N LYS A 404 19.62 -30.35 -37.55
CA LYS A 404 20.92 -30.80 -37.07
C LYS A 404 21.58 -29.70 -36.27
N TYR A 405 21.97 -29.99 -35.03
CA TYR A 405 22.65 -29.05 -34.14
C TYR A 405 24.17 -29.08 -34.34
N GLU A 406 24.82 -27.92 -34.44
CA GLU A 406 26.28 -27.74 -34.58
C GLU A 406 26.97 -28.66 -35.61
N THR A 407 26.29 -28.90 -36.74
CA THR A 407 26.86 -29.66 -37.87
C THR A 407 27.90 -28.81 -38.60
N PRO A 408 29.04 -29.38 -39.04
CA PRO A 408 30.02 -28.65 -39.84
C PRO A 408 29.38 -28.00 -41.06
N TYR A 409 29.65 -26.73 -41.27
CA TYR A 409 29.21 -25.98 -42.45
C TYR A 409 29.69 -26.65 -43.74
N ALA A 410 28.87 -26.67 -44.79
CA ALA A 410 29.14 -27.42 -46.01
C ALA A 410 30.44 -26.99 -46.71
N HIS A 411 30.80 -25.70 -46.62
CA HIS A 411 32.06 -25.19 -47.13
C HIS A 411 33.15 -25.24 -46.07
N ARG A 412 34.38 -25.54 -46.48
CA ARG A 412 35.55 -25.46 -45.59
C ARG A 412 35.83 -24.00 -45.23
N THR A 413 35.79 -23.69 -43.94
CA THR A 413 36.03 -22.33 -43.41
C THR A 413 37.20 -22.28 -42.43
N ALA A 414 37.80 -23.42 -42.09
CA ALA A 414 38.93 -23.47 -41.18
C ALA A 414 40.18 -22.87 -41.85
N ASP A 415 40.75 -21.85 -41.23
CA ASP A 415 41.98 -21.15 -41.64
C ASP A 415 42.91 -20.90 -40.43
N GLU A 416 43.91 -20.01 -40.55
CA GLU A 416 44.86 -19.70 -39.47
C GLU A 416 44.19 -19.03 -38.26
N ASP A 417 43.11 -18.28 -38.48
CA ASP A 417 42.44 -17.45 -37.47
C ASP A 417 41.10 -18.06 -36.98
N HIS A 418 40.49 -18.96 -37.78
CA HIS A 418 39.15 -19.49 -37.55
C HIS A 418 39.10 -21.02 -37.62
N ARG A 419 38.33 -21.63 -36.70
CA ARG A 419 37.99 -23.06 -36.77
C ARG A 419 36.87 -23.30 -37.80
N GLN A 420 36.65 -24.57 -38.16
CA GLN A 420 35.52 -24.94 -39.01
C GLN A 420 34.21 -24.44 -38.39
N TYR A 421 33.49 -23.64 -39.16
CA TYR A 421 32.24 -23.01 -38.77
C TYR A 421 31.16 -24.08 -38.58
N ARG A 422 30.40 -23.92 -37.50
CA ARG A 422 29.29 -24.78 -37.11
C ARG A 422 28.13 -23.87 -36.71
N PRO A 423 27.12 -23.69 -37.58
CA PRO A 423 25.91 -22.98 -37.22
C PRO A 423 25.17 -23.71 -36.10
N ASP A 424 24.40 -22.96 -35.31
CA ASP A 424 23.67 -23.52 -34.17
C ASP A 424 22.65 -24.56 -34.64
N PHE A 425 21.88 -24.24 -35.69
CA PHE A 425 20.91 -25.13 -36.30
C PHE A 425 21.07 -25.17 -37.82
N TYR A 426 20.82 -26.33 -38.41
CA TYR A 426 20.71 -26.52 -39.87
C TYR A 426 19.48 -27.36 -40.18
N TYR A 427 18.65 -26.88 -41.11
CA TYR A 427 17.43 -27.55 -41.59
C TYR A 427 17.73 -28.24 -42.94
N PRO A 428 17.98 -29.57 -42.96
CA PRO A 428 18.44 -30.25 -44.17
C PRO A 428 17.43 -30.21 -45.32
N ASP A 429 16.14 -30.31 -44.99
CA ASP A 429 15.06 -30.34 -45.99
C ASP A 429 14.85 -28.99 -46.70
N LEU A 430 15.31 -27.91 -46.07
CA LEU A 430 15.17 -26.54 -46.57
C LEU A 430 16.48 -25.92 -47.05
N ASP A 431 17.60 -26.64 -46.87
CA ASP A 431 18.96 -26.12 -47.00
C ASP A 431 19.15 -24.74 -46.34
N LEU A 432 18.63 -24.61 -45.11
CA LEU A 432 18.60 -23.34 -44.37
C LEU A 432 19.46 -23.44 -43.12
N TYR A 433 20.39 -22.50 -42.96
CA TYR A 433 21.20 -22.36 -41.75
C TYR A 433 20.53 -21.39 -40.78
N HIS A 434 20.61 -21.67 -39.48
CA HIS A 434 20.03 -20.83 -38.43
C HIS A 434 21.02 -20.57 -37.31
N GLU A 435 21.25 -19.29 -37.05
CA GLU A 435 22.10 -18.75 -35.99
C GLU A 435 21.29 -18.05 -34.91
N HIS A 436 21.66 -18.27 -33.66
CA HIS A 436 21.12 -17.57 -32.52
C HIS A 436 22.16 -16.62 -31.92
N PHE A 437 21.85 -15.32 -31.90
CA PHE A 437 22.75 -14.30 -31.39
C PHE A 437 22.28 -13.73 -30.05
N ALA A 438 23.19 -13.69 -29.08
CA ALA A 438 22.96 -13.05 -27.79
C ALA A 438 23.03 -11.52 -27.92
N LEU A 439 22.02 -10.90 -28.57
CA LEU A 439 21.91 -9.46 -28.80
C LEU A 439 20.65 -8.90 -28.13
N ASP A 440 20.77 -7.73 -27.51
CA ASP A 440 19.67 -6.96 -26.95
C ASP A 440 18.86 -6.19 -28.01
N ALA A 441 17.97 -5.29 -27.58
CA ALA A 441 17.10 -4.51 -28.45
C ALA A 441 17.87 -3.55 -29.37
N GLU A 442 19.04 -3.09 -28.94
CA GLU A 442 19.94 -2.18 -29.66
C GLU A 442 20.98 -2.95 -30.49
N GLY A 443 20.96 -4.27 -30.47
CA GLY A 443 21.91 -5.12 -31.19
C GLY A 443 23.26 -5.24 -30.49
N VAL A 444 23.33 -5.00 -29.18
CA VAL A 444 24.54 -5.05 -28.37
C VAL A 444 24.60 -6.39 -27.61
N PRO A 445 25.77 -7.05 -27.57
CA PRO A 445 25.94 -8.28 -26.81
C PRO A 445 26.24 -8.02 -25.32
N PRO A 446 26.14 -9.06 -24.45
CA PRO A 446 26.55 -8.96 -23.05
C PRO A 446 28.00 -8.45 -22.90
N THR A 447 28.24 -7.61 -21.89
CA THR A 447 29.51 -6.90 -21.67
C THR A 447 30.74 -7.80 -21.49
N HIS A 448 30.54 -9.06 -21.14
CA HIS A 448 31.61 -10.04 -20.94
C HIS A 448 32.06 -10.73 -22.24
N PHE A 449 31.34 -10.57 -23.35
CA PHE A 449 31.77 -11.10 -24.64
C PHE A 449 32.69 -10.11 -25.37
N LYS A 450 33.97 -10.50 -25.53
CA LYS A 450 34.95 -9.73 -26.32
C LYS A 450 34.82 -10.07 -27.80
N ASP A 451 34.88 -9.05 -28.65
CA ASP A 451 34.87 -9.16 -30.13
C ASP A 451 33.69 -9.92 -30.75
N TYR A 452 32.59 -10.10 -30.00
CA TYR A 452 31.43 -10.92 -30.41
C TYR A 452 30.75 -10.41 -31.68
N LEU A 453 30.59 -9.08 -31.81
CA LEU A 453 29.99 -8.47 -32.99
C LEU A 453 30.81 -8.74 -34.26
N GLN A 454 32.13 -8.82 -34.16
CA GLN A 454 32.98 -9.17 -35.31
C GLN A 454 32.66 -10.58 -35.79
N GLY A 455 32.46 -11.53 -34.87
CA GLY A 455 32.02 -12.88 -35.18
C GLY A 455 30.64 -12.93 -35.85
N VAL A 456 29.68 -12.13 -35.37
CA VAL A 456 28.35 -12.00 -36.01
C VAL A 456 28.47 -11.48 -37.45
N HIS A 457 29.23 -10.41 -37.65
CA HIS A 457 29.45 -9.84 -38.99
C HIS A 457 30.18 -10.80 -39.93
N TRP A 458 31.16 -11.54 -39.42
CA TRP A 458 31.88 -12.55 -40.19
C TRP A 458 30.95 -13.66 -40.67
N LYS A 459 30.09 -14.20 -39.79
CA LYS A 459 29.09 -15.23 -40.16
C LYS A 459 28.15 -14.73 -41.26
N ARG A 460 27.59 -13.54 -41.12
CA ARG A 460 26.71 -12.91 -42.14
C ARG A 460 27.40 -12.78 -43.49
N LYS A 461 28.64 -12.27 -43.48
CA LYS A 461 29.44 -12.09 -44.70
C LYS A 461 29.76 -13.43 -45.36
N LEU A 462 30.08 -14.46 -44.57
CA LEU A 462 30.39 -15.79 -45.05
C LEU A 462 29.22 -16.41 -45.83
N HIS A 463 27.99 -16.32 -45.29
CA HIS A 463 26.80 -16.84 -45.99
C HIS A 463 26.54 -16.07 -47.29
N ALA A 464 26.66 -14.75 -47.28
CA ALA A 464 26.54 -13.92 -48.49
C ALA A 464 27.59 -14.26 -49.56
N GLU A 465 28.85 -14.50 -49.17
CA GLU A 465 29.94 -14.87 -50.09
C GLU A 465 29.78 -16.30 -50.66
N LYS A 466 29.16 -17.21 -49.91
CA LYS A 466 28.95 -18.60 -50.33
C LYS A 466 27.58 -18.85 -50.99
N GLY A 467 26.68 -17.87 -50.98
CA GLY A 467 25.34 -17.98 -51.56
C GLY A 467 24.43 -18.95 -50.80
N THR A 468 24.66 -19.11 -49.50
CA THR A 468 23.85 -19.96 -48.63
C THR A 468 22.81 -19.12 -47.87
N GLU A 469 21.68 -19.73 -47.55
CA GLU A 469 20.58 -19.07 -46.85
C GLU A 469 20.80 -19.09 -45.32
N LEU A 470 20.69 -17.92 -44.69
CA LEU A 470 20.84 -17.74 -43.24
C LEU A 470 19.59 -17.11 -42.63
N PHE A 471 19.01 -17.81 -41.64
CA PHE A 471 18.01 -17.29 -40.73
C PHE A 471 18.65 -16.92 -39.38
N GLU A 472 18.22 -15.82 -38.78
CA GLU A 472 18.82 -15.31 -37.54
C GLU A 472 17.75 -15.03 -36.50
N THR A 473 18.01 -15.52 -35.29
CA THR A 473 17.28 -15.12 -34.09
C THR A 473 18.20 -14.38 -33.12
N THR A 474 17.62 -13.52 -32.29
CA THR A 474 18.31 -12.78 -31.25
C THR A 474 17.71 -13.03 -29.88
N SER A 475 18.49 -12.83 -28.82
CA SER A 475 18.01 -12.91 -27.43
C SER A 475 16.81 -11.97 -27.21
N TYR A 476 16.87 -10.71 -27.68
CA TYR A 476 15.74 -9.80 -27.64
C TYR A 476 14.53 -10.31 -28.44
N GLY A 477 14.75 -10.87 -29.63
CA GLY A 477 13.67 -11.39 -30.47
C GLY A 477 12.96 -12.60 -29.86
N LEU A 478 13.68 -13.51 -29.21
CA LEU A 478 13.09 -14.63 -28.47
C LEU A 478 12.37 -14.15 -27.19
N ARG A 479 12.99 -13.26 -26.40
CA ARG A 479 12.41 -12.71 -25.16
C ARG A 479 11.13 -11.90 -25.40
N SER A 480 11.05 -11.22 -26.54
CA SER A 480 9.86 -10.49 -26.98
C SER A 480 8.84 -11.36 -27.74
N GLY A 481 9.22 -12.59 -28.12
CA GLY A 481 8.38 -13.52 -28.87
C GLY A 481 8.37 -13.33 -30.39
N LYS A 482 8.93 -12.21 -30.89
CA LYS A 482 8.95 -11.88 -32.32
C LYS A 482 9.65 -12.95 -33.15
N ASP A 483 10.71 -13.54 -32.63
CA ASP A 483 11.51 -14.50 -33.37
C ASP A 483 10.89 -15.89 -33.47
N PHE A 484 10.03 -16.28 -32.51
CA PHE A 484 9.24 -17.51 -32.67
C PHE A 484 8.24 -17.36 -33.82
N THR A 485 7.59 -16.20 -33.93
CA THR A 485 6.68 -15.90 -35.04
C THR A 485 7.43 -15.80 -36.37
N ARG A 486 8.59 -15.15 -36.40
CA ARG A 486 9.43 -15.09 -37.61
C ARG A 486 9.91 -16.48 -38.04
N LEU A 487 10.33 -17.30 -37.08
CA LEU A 487 10.79 -18.66 -37.36
C LEU A 487 9.64 -19.51 -37.91
N GLU A 488 8.46 -19.47 -37.30
CA GLU A 488 7.29 -20.18 -37.81
C GLU A 488 6.93 -19.75 -39.24
N ASN A 489 6.86 -18.44 -39.50
CA ASN A 489 6.55 -17.92 -40.83
C ASN A 489 7.60 -18.27 -41.88
N GLU A 490 8.88 -18.25 -41.51
CA GLU A 490 9.99 -18.62 -42.41
C GLU A 490 9.90 -20.10 -42.80
N LEU A 491 9.69 -20.97 -41.83
CA LEU A 491 9.61 -22.41 -42.06
C LEU A 491 8.35 -22.78 -42.86
N ILE A 492 7.19 -22.21 -42.54
CA ILE A 492 5.94 -22.42 -43.30
C ILE A 492 6.06 -21.84 -44.71
N GLY A 493 6.64 -20.65 -44.86
CA GLY A 493 6.83 -20.00 -46.16
C GLY A 493 7.71 -20.81 -47.12
N ARG A 494 8.60 -21.65 -46.57
CA ARG A 494 9.46 -22.58 -47.32
C ARG A 494 8.86 -23.99 -47.50
N GLY A 495 7.60 -24.18 -47.11
CA GLY A 495 6.84 -25.40 -47.39
C GLY A 495 6.87 -26.47 -46.28
N LEU A 496 7.43 -26.18 -45.10
CA LEU A 496 7.28 -27.07 -43.95
C LEU A 496 5.87 -26.95 -43.36
N VAL A 497 5.32 -28.09 -42.95
CA VAL A 497 4.05 -28.16 -42.22
C VAL A 497 4.36 -28.54 -40.77
N PRO A 498 4.22 -27.62 -39.81
CA PRO A 498 4.42 -27.93 -38.40
C PRO A 498 3.48 -29.05 -37.92
N ASP A 499 4.06 -30.10 -37.35
CA ASP A 499 3.37 -31.22 -36.71
C ASP A 499 3.50 -31.10 -35.19
N LEU A 500 2.60 -30.30 -34.59
CA LEU A 500 2.56 -30.10 -33.15
C LEU A 500 2.12 -31.39 -32.44
N ASN A 501 3.08 -32.14 -31.91
CA ASN A 501 2.85 -33.43 -31.27
C ASN A 501 3.40 -33.45 -29.83
N PRO A 502 2.56 -33.20 -28.81
CA PRO A 502 2.97 -33.22 -27.41
C PRO A 502 3.24 -34.64 -26.86
N ASP A 503 2.79 -35.69 -27.56
CA ASP A 503 2.98 -37.09 -27.18
C ASP A 503 4.23 -37.71 -27.83
N ARG A 504 5.03 -36.89 -28.53
CA ARG A 504 6.28 -37.31 -29.17
C ARG A 504 7.23 -37.92 -28.14
N GLU A 505 7.76 -39.11 -28.44
CA GLU A 505 8.60 -39.87 -27.52
C GLU A 505 9.89 -39.10 -27.20
N ILE A 506 10.07 -38.78 -25.92
CA ILE A 506 11.26 -38.08 -25.40
C ILE A 506 12.32 -39.15 -25.05
N PRO A 507 13.53 -39.07 -25.61
CA PRO A 507 14.63 -39.97 -25.25
C PRO A 507 14.93 -40.00 -23.75
N LYS A 508 15.50 -41.09 -23.24
CA LYS A 508 15.81 -41.24 -21.79
C LYS A 508 16.72 -40.15 -21.23
N ASN A 509 17.61 -39.61 -22.06
CA ASN A 509 18.51 -38.51 -21.74
C ASN A 509 17.93 -37.13 -22.11
N GLY A 510 16.71 -37.08 -22.67
CA GLY A 510 16.01 -35.85 -23.04
C GLY A 510 15.44 -35.12 -21.83
N GLN A 511 15.37 -33.80 -21.94
CA GLN A 511 14.72 -32.97 -20.94
C GLN A 511 13.20 -33.18 -21.01
N LYS A 512 12.58 -33.46 -19.86
CA LYS A 512 11.11 -33.54 -19.80
C LYS A 512 10.50 -32.13 -19.77
N PRO A 513 9.33 -31.93 -20.43
CA PRO A 513 8.57 -30.69 -20.33
C PRO A 513 8.03 -30.51 -18.90
N MET A 514 7.56 -29.30 -18.60
CA MET A 514 6.82 -29.05 -17.36
C MET A 514 5.61 -30.00 -17.27
N GLU A 515 5.46 -30.67 -16.13
CA GLU A 515 4.35 -31.58 -15.90
C GLU A 515 3.03 -30.81 -15.86
N SER A 516 1.96 -31.37 -16.44
CA SER A 516 0.65 -30.67 -16.48
C SER A 516 0.17 -30.28 -15.08
N ILE A 517 0.39 -31.16 -14.09
CA ILE A 517 0.01 -30.91 -12.70
C ILE A 517 0.80 -29.76 -12.06
N GLU A 518 2.05 -29.56 -12.47
CA GLU A 518 2.90 -28.46 -12.01
C GLU A 518 2.37 -27.13 -12.55
N LEU A 519 2.04 -27.07 -13.85
CA LEU A 519 1.45 -25.88 -14.47
C LEU A 519 0.07 -25.55 -13.88
N ILE A 520 -0.76 -26.56 -13.62
CA ILE A 520 -2.05 -26.36 -12.93
C ILE A 520 -1.84 -25.78 -11.53
N GLY A 521 -0.87 -26.30 -10.77
CA GLY A 521 -0.52 -25.78 -9.45
C GLY A 521 -0.02 -24.33 -9.50
N LEU A 522 0.77 -24.00 -10.54
CA LEU A 522 1.23 -22.64 -10.79
C LEU A 522 0.06 -21.69 -11.10
N VAL A 523 -0.85 -22.09 -11.99
CA VAL A 523 -2.07 -21.33 -12.30
C VAL A 523 -2.94 -21.15 -11.06
N ARG A 524 -3.17 -22.20 -10.25
CA ARG A 524 -3.95 -22.07 -9.00
C ARG A 524 -3.36 -21.04 -8.05
N THR A 525 -2.03 -21.07 -7.88
CA THR A 525 -1.30 -20.14 -7.03
C THR A 525 -1.38 -18.72 -7.57
N PHE A 526 -1.19 -18.55 -8.88
CA PHE A 526 -1.33 -17.27 -9.56
C PHE A 526 -2.73 -16.68 -9.38
N MET A 527 -3.78 -17.49 -9.53
CA MET A 527 -5.18 -17.07 -9.36
C MET A 527 -5.47 -16.60 -7.93
N SER A 528 -5.02 -17.38 -6.93
CA SER A 528 -5.18 -17.01 -5.52
C SER A 528 -4.49 -15.66 -5.22
N HIS A 529 -3.28 -15.45 -5.77
CA HIS A 529 -2.58 -14.17 -5.65
C HIS A 529 -3.30 -13.03 -6.36
N ALA A 530 -3.77 -13.23 -7.60
CA ALA A 530 -4.46 -12.21 -8.37
C ALA A 530 -5.75 -11.77 -7.63
N LYS A 531 -6.59 -12.72 -7.20
CA LYS A 531 -7.81 -12.41 -6.44
C LYS A 531 -7.51 -11.80 -5.07
N SER A 532 -6.53 -12.30 -4.33
CA SER A 532 -6.11 -11.75 -3.02
C SER A 532 -5.61 -10.31 -3.11
N ASN A 533 -4.99 -9.95 -4.24
CA ASN A 533 -4.53 -8.59 -4.53
C ASN A 533 -5.57 -7.74 -5.26
N SER A 534 -6.80 -8.24 -5.42
CA SER A 534 -7.91 -7.58 -6.12
C SER A 534 -7.55 -7.18 -7.56
N LEU A 535 -6.75 -8.00 -8.26
CA LEU A 535 -6.31 -7.77 -9.62
C LEU A 535 -7.25 -8.45 -10.62
N ARG A 536 -7.80 -7.65 -11.53
CA ARG A 536 -8.52 -8.13 -12.72
C ARG A 536 -7.53 -8.41 -13.85
N ILE A 537 -7.98 -9.13 -14.87
CA ILE A 537 -7.12 -9.50 -16.02
C ILE A 537 -6.54 -8.27 -16.73
N ASP A 538 -7.29 -7.18 -16.84
CA ASP A 538 -6.82 -5.94 -17.46
C ASP A 538 -5.66 -5.32 -16.69
N ALA A 539 -5.73 -5.34 -15.35
CA ALA A 539 -4.65 -4.87 -14.50
C ALA A 539 -3.40 -5.75 -14.61
N LEU A 540 -3.56 -7.07 -14.75
CA LEU A 540 -2.45 -7.99 -15.00
C LEU A 540 -1.78 -7.72 -16.35
N ARG A 541 -2.57 -7.43 -17.40
CA ARG A 541 -2.06 -7.02 -18.72
C ARG A 541 -1.32 -5.69 -18.66
N SER A 542 -1.85 -4.69 -17.95
CA SER A 542 -1.13 -3.41 -17.76
C SER A 542 0.20 -3.58 -17.02
N ARG A 543 0.27 -4.48 -16.03
CA ARG A 543 1.51 -4.83 -15.33
C ARG A 543 2.52 -5.51 -16.26
N LEU A 544 2.03 -6.44 -17.08
CA LEU A 544 2.85 -7.06 -18.11
C LEU A 544 3.40 -5.99 -19.06
N ASP A 545 2.57 -5.06 -19.52
CA ASP A 545 2.98 -3.99 -20.43
C ASP A 545 4.08 -3.10 -19.86
N ALA A 546 4.03 -2.83 -18.55
CA ALA A 546 5.01 -2.02 -17.83
C ALA A 546 6.36 -2.74 -17.54
N MET A 547 6.48 -4.04 -17.83
CA MET A 547 7.74 -4.76 -17.61
C MET A 547 8.89 -4.22 -18.46
N PRO A 548 10.15 -4.24 -17.96
CA PRO A 548 11.33 -3.81 -18.72
C PRO A 548 11.47 -4.54 -20.06
N ARG A 549 12.01 -3.88 -21.08
CA ARG A 549 12.13 -4.44 -22.44
C ARG A 549 13.01 -5.68 -22.53
N ASP A 550 14.04 -5.78 -21.69
CA ASP A 550 15.00 -6.89 -21.69
C ASP A 550 14.55 -8.07 -20.79
N SER A 551 13.40 -7.94 -20.14
CA SER A 551 12.77 -9.03 -19.39
C SER A 551 12.18 -10.07 -20.33
N PHE A 552 11.95 -11.28 -19.84
CA PHE A 552 11.32 -12.34 -20.62
C PHE A 552 9.80 -12.15 -20.71
N LYS A 553 9.39 -11.05 -21.34
CA LYS A 553 8.00 -10.58 -21.41
C LYS A 553 7.09 -11.57 -22.12
N HIS A 554 7.58 -12.24 -23.17
CA HIS A 554 6.77 -13.18 -23.94
C HIS A 554 6.31 -14.40 -23.13
N ARG A 555 7.16 -14.95 -22.25
CA ARG A 555 6.76 -16.03 -21.34
C ARG A 555 5.59 -15.64 -20.45
N HIS A 556 5.63 -14.42 -19.92
CA HIS A 556 4.57 -13.88 -19.07
C HIS A 556 3.26 -13.66 -19.86
N GLN A 557 3.36 -13.17 -21.10
CA GLN A 557 2.22 -13.08 -22.01
C GLN A 557 1.60 -14.47 -22.28
N MET A 558 2.42 -15.44 -22.68
CA MET A 558 1.99 -16.82 -22.93
C MET A 558 1.32 -17.43 -21.70
N PHE A 559 1.86 -17.18 -20.50
CA PHE A 559 1.25 -17.62 -19.25
C PHE A 559 -0.12 -16.95 -19.01
N LEU A 560 -0.26 -15.65 -19.25
CA LEU A 560 -1.55 -14.97 -19.12
C LEU A 560 -2.58 -15.46 -20.15
N ASP A 561 -2.15 -15.79 -21.36
CA ASP A 561 -3.03 -16.29 -22.42
C ASP A 561 -3.63 -17.66 -22.07
N ILE A 562 -2.91 -18.50 -21.31
CA ILE A 562 -3.46 -19.74 -20.74
C ILE A 562 -4.21 -19.51 -19.42
N ALA A 563 -3.73 -18.63 -18.55
CA ALA A 563 -4.33 -18.43 -17.22
C ALA A 563 -5.69 -17.71 -17.30
N ALA A 564 -5.85 -16.74 -18.21
CA ALA A 564 -7.09 -15.98 -18.36
C ALA A 564 -8.33 -16.84 -18.69
N PRO A 565 -8.32 -17.73 -19.69
CA PRO A 565 -9.47 -18.61 -19.97
C PRO A 565 -9.71 -19.60 -18.84
N ILE A 566 -8.66 -20.11 -18.17
CA ILE A 566 -8.81 -20.98 -16.99
C ILE A 566 -9.50 -20.23 -15.85
N MET A 567 -9.10 -18.98 -15.58
CA MET A 567 -9.74 -18.12 -14.58
C MET A 567 -11.22 -17.89 -14.88
N ALA A 568 -11.55 -17.57 -16.13
CA ALA A 568 -12.94 -17.35 -16.55
C ALA A 568 -13.78 -18.63 -16.42
N ALA A 569 -13.22 -19.79 -16.77
CA ALA A 569 -13.88 -21.08 -16.61
C ALA A 569 -14.05 -21.49 -15.14
N TRP A 570 -13.08 -21.17 -14.27
CA TRP A 570 -13.19 -21.35 -12.82
C TRP A 570 -14.33 -20.52 -12.23
N ASP A 571 -14.40 -19.23 -12.56
CA ASP A 571 -15.48 -18.35 -12.10
C ASP A 571 -16.84 -18.79 -12.65
N SER A 572 -16.88 -19.31 -13.88
CA SER A 572 -18.10 -19.89 -14.47
C SER A 572 -18.54 -21.17 -13.75
N ALA A 573 -17.60 -22.03 -13.35
CA ALA A 573 -17.88 -23.23 -12.58
C ALA A 573 -18.40 -22.91 -11.16
N LEU A 574 -17.83 -21.88 -10.50
CA LEU A 574 -18.36 -21.36 -9.25
C LEU A 574 -19.79 -20.84 -9.42
N ALA A 575 -20.03 -20.01 -10.44
CA ALA A 575 -21.35 -19.45 -10.72
C ALA A 575 -22.41 -20.52 -11.03
N ALA A 576 -22.04 -21.59 -11.73
CA ALA A 576 -22.96 -22.71 -12.05
C ALA A 576 -23.46 -23.44 -10.80
N GLU A 577 -22.67 -23.46 -9.72
CA GLU A 577 -23.04 -24.05 -8.43
C GLU A 577 -23.62 -23.01 -7.44
N ASN A 578 -23.88 -21.77 -7.88
CA ASN A 578 -24.17 -20.61 -7.02
C ASN A 578 -23.15 -20.45 -5.87
N GLY A 579 -21.91 -20.86 -6.13
CA GLY A 579 -20.82 -20.90 -5.18
C GLY A 579 -19.86 -19.73 -5.33
N ILE A 580 -19.02 -19.55 -4.31
CA ILE A 580 -17.88 -18.61 -4.33
C ILE A 580 -16.64 -19.28 -3.75
N ASP A 581 -15.45 -18.75 -4.05
CA ASP A 581 -14.20 -19.15 -3.39
C ASP A 581 -13.83 -18.22 -2.21
N PHE A 582 -12.74 -18.56 -1.51
CA PHE A 582 -12.27 -17.80 -0.35
C PHE A 582 -11.90 -16.36 -0.68
N GLU A 583 -11.23 -16.13 -1.80
CA GLU A 583 -10.84 -14.79 -2.19
C GLU A 583 -12.07 -13.94 -2.61
N ASP A 584 -13.06 -14.55 -3.24
CA ASP A 584 -14.33 -13.90 -3.61
C ASP A 584 -15.13 -13.44 -2.38
N MET A 585 -15.09 -14.19 -1.26
CA MET A 585 -15.75 -13.77 -0.01
C MET A 585 -15.32 -12.37 0.46
N LEU A 586 -14.04 -12.03 0.26
CA LEU A 586 -13.50 -10.74 0.69
C LEU A 586 -13.80 -9.65 -0.35
N ASN A 587 -13.56 -9.96 -1.62
CA ASN A 587 -13.73 -8.99 -2.71
C ASN A 587 -15.21 -8.59 -2.88
N GLN A 588 -16.13 -9.56 -2.88
CA GLN A 588 -17.57 -9.29 -3.01
C GLN A 588 -18.13 -8.58 -1.77
N ALA A 589 -17.70 -8.96 -0.56
CA ALA A 589 -18.13 -8.29 0.66
C ALA A 589 -17.71 -6.81 0.68
N ALA A 590 -16.47 -6.52 0.26
CA ALA A 590 -16.00 -5.14 0.13
C ALA A 590 -16.80 -4.38 -0.93
N GLU A 591 -17.08 -5.00 -2.09
CA GLU A 591 -17.89 -4.40 -3.15
C GLU A 591 -19.34 -4.08 -2.70
N TYR A 592 -19.98 -4.95 -1.92
CA TYR A 592 -21.31 -4.68 -1.39
C TYR A 592 -21.36 -3.54 -0.37
N LEU A 593 -20.31 -3.38 0.42
CA LEU A 593 -20.15 -2.23 1.33
C LEU A 593 -19.88 -0.94 0.57
N GLU A 594 -18.95 -0.96 -0.39
CA GLU A 594 -18.57 0.20 -1.22
C GLU A 594 -19.73 0.70 -2.09
N SER A 595 -20.55 -0.22 -2.63
CA SER A 595 -21.75 0.13 -3.40
C SER A 595 -22.94 0.57 -2.56
N GLY A 596 -22.86 0.47 -1.23
CA GLY A 596 -23.94 0.84 -0.31
C GLY A 596 -25.13 -0.13 -0.29
N ARG A 597 -25.01 -1.31 -0.89
CA ARG A 597 -26.07 -2.35 -0.82
C ARG A 597 -26.26 -2.88 0.60
N VAL A 598 -25.21 -2.84 1.40
CA VAL A 598 -25.25 -3.17 2.83
C VAL A 598 -24.41 -2.16 3.59
N GLU A 599 -24.89 -1.75 4.77
CA GLU A 599 -24.12 -0.88 5.65
C GLU A 599 -23.38 -1.67 6.73
N SER A 600 -22.19 -1.20 7.10
CA SER A 600 -21.45 -1.74 8.23
C SER A 600 -22.19 -1.50 9.54
N THR A 601 -22.45 -2.57 10.28
CA THR A 601 -23.04 -2.50 11.62
C THR A 601 -22.05 -2.04 12.69
N TYR A 602 -20.75 -2.12 12.41
CA TYR A 602 -19.67 -1.90 13.37
C TYR A 602 -19.18 -0.45 13.37
N ASP A 603 -19.07 0.17 14.53
CA ASP A 603 -18.46 1.49 14.70
C ASP A 603 -16.94 1.39 14.92
N LEU A 604 -16.47 0.30 15.54
CA LEU A 604 -15.05 0.04 15.76
C LEU A 604 -14.66 -1.30 15.12
N VAL A 605 -13.81 -1.23 14.10
CA VAL A 605 -13.22 -2.38 13.43
C VAL A 605 -11.78 -2.49 13.88
N MET A 606 -11.39 -3.67 14.34
CA MET A 606 -10.06 -3.94 14.88
C MET A 606 -9.44 -5.08 14.09
N ALA A 607 -8.18 -4.96 13.69
CA ALA A 607 -7.49 -6.00 12.93
C ALA A 607 -6.16 -6.34 13.61
N ASP A 608 -6.00 -7.60 14.00
CA ASP A 608 -4.73 -8.13 14.50
C ASP A 608 -3.84 -8.60 13.33
N GLU A 609 -2.54 -8.76 13.57
CA GLU A 609 -1.56 -9.29 12.61
C GLU A 609 -1.57 -8.58 11.23
N PHE A 610 -1.83 -7.27 11.23
CA PHE A 610 -2.09 -6.48 10.01
C PHE A 610 -0.93 -6.50 8.98
N GLN A 611 0.27 -6.91 9.37
CA GLN A 611 1.40 -7.14 8.45
C GLN A 611 1.18 -8.29 7.44
N ASP A 612 0.22 -9.19 7.73
CA ASP A 612 -0.15 -10.30 6.88
C ASP A 612 -1.37 -9.97 6.00
N ALA A 613 -1.91 -8.74 6.09
CA ALA A 613 -3.09 -8.34 5.33
C ALA A 613 -2.80 -8.40 3.83
N SER A 614 -3.71 -9.03 3.08
CA SER A 614 -3.74 -8.89 1.62
C SER A 614 -4.50 -7.62 1.25
N ARG A 615 -4.39 -7.17 0.00
CA ARG A 615 -5.17 -6.00 -0.47
C ARG A 615 -6.67 -6.22 -0.33
N ALA A 616 -7.18 -7.43 -0.56
CA ALA A 616 -8.58 -7.75 -0.36
C ALA A 616 -9.03 -7.55 1.10
N ARG A 617 -8.21 -7.98 2.08
CA ARG A 617 -8.50 -7.76 3.51
C ARG A 617 -8.44 -6.27 3.88
N ALA A 618 -7.45 -5.55 3.35
CA ALA A 618 -7.30 -4.11 3.55
C ALA A 618 -8.50 -3.33 2.99
N ARG A 619 -8.92 -3.67 1.76
CA ARG A 619 -10.10 -3.10 1.10
C ARG A 619 -11.37 -3.37 1.91
N LEU A 620 -11.55 -4.59 2.43
CA LEU A 620 -12.67 -4.90 3.32
C LEU A 620 -12.66 -4.05 4.60
N CYS A 621 -11.51 -3.93 5.28
CA CYS A 621 -11.38 -3.04 6.44
C CYS A 621 -11.76 -1.60 6.08
N ARG A 622 -11.27 -1.08 4.95
CA ARG A 622 -11.55 0.28 4.49
C ARG A 622 -13.05 0.47 4.26
N ALA A 623 -13.68 -0.44 3.53
CA ALA A 623 -15.11 -0.40 3.24
C ALA A 623 -15.98 -0.46 4.51
N LEU A 624 -15.56 -1.21 5.53
CA LEU A 624 -16.27 -1.30 6.81
C LEU A 624 -16.29 0.03 7.60
N VAL A 625 -15.31 0.91 7.39
CA VAL A 625 -15.13 2.16 8.14
C VAL A 625 -15.25 3.42 7.28
N ASP A 626 -15.72 3.29 6.04
CA ASP A 626 -15.78 4.40 5.07
C ASP A 626 -16.76 5.51 5.48
N ARG A 627 -17.77 5.18 6.28
CA ARG A 627 -18.75 6.15 6.79
C ARG A 627 -18.19 7.01 7.94
N PRO A 628 -18.71 8.24 8.09
CA PRO A 628 -18.40 9.09 9.23
C PRO A 628 -18.61 8.46 10.60
N GLY A 629 -17.76 8.83 11.56
CA GLY A 629 -17.84 8.35 12.93
C GLY A 629 -17.49 6.87 13.13
N ARG A 630 -16.82 6.26 12.14
CA ARG A 630 -16.32 4.87 12.21
C ARG A 630 -14.81 4.85 12.43
N PHE A 631 -14.34 3.84 13.15
CA PHE A 631 -12.99 3.74 13.68
C PHE A 631 -12.29 2.45 13.22
N LEU A 632 -11.04 2.57 12.78
CA LEU A 632 -10.16 1.44 12.50
C LEU A 632 -8.99 1.42 13.49
N PHE A 633 -8.78 0.28 14.15
CA PHE A 633 -7.64 0.03 15.02
C PHE A 633 -6.85 -1.19 14.51
N ALA A 634 -5.77 -0.96 13.79
CA ALA A 634 -4.96 -2.02 13.19
C ALA A 634 -3.65 -2.22 13.96
N VAL A 635 -3.35 -3.46 14.34
CA VAL A 635 -2.13 -3.82 15.07
C VAL A 635 -1.32 -4.80 14.23
N GLY A 636 0.00 -4.59 14.12
CA GLY A 636 0.87 -5.48 13.35
C GLY A 636 2.35 -5.30 13.66
N ASP A 637 3.16 -6.24 13.18
CA ASP A 637 4.63 -6.18 13.23
C ASP A 637 5.20 -6.48 11.83
N ASP A 638 5.64 -5.44 11.13
CA ASP A 638 6.25 -5.51 9.79
C ASP A 638 7.49 -6.41 9.75
N TRP A 639 8.23 -6.51 10.86
CA TRP A 639 9.40 -7.40 10.97
C TRP A 639 9.01 -8.88 10.98
N GLN A 640 7.71 -9.19 11.15
CA GLN A 640 7.12 -10.53 11.10
C GLN A 640 6.35 -10.83 9.80
N SER A 641 6.43 -9.98 8.77
CA SER A 641 5.77 -10.23 7.48
C SER A 641 6.48 -11.35 6.70
N ILE A 642 6.00 -12.59 6.87
CA ILE A 642 6.57 -13.78 6.21
C ILE A 642 5.64 -14.40 5.16
N ASN A 643 4.38 -13.94 5.09
CA ASN A 643 3.28 -14.58 4.36
C ASN A 643 3.01 -13.99 2.97
N ARG A 644 3.99 -13.30 2.35
CA ARG A 644 3.84 -12.75 0.99
C ARG A 644 3.54 -13.85 -0.05
N PHE A 645 4.12 -15.04 0.12
CA PHE A 645 3.81 -16.22 -0.70
C PHE A 645 2.36 -16.73 -0.56
N ALA A 646 1.60 -16.23 0.43
CA ALA A 646 0.17 -16.48 0.59
C ALA A 646 -0.68 -15.25 0.24
N GLY A 647 -0.10 -14.26 -0.46
CA GLY A 647 -0.79 -13.05 -0.93
C GLY A 647 -0.82 -11.89 0.07
N ALA A 648 -0.07 -11.95 1.17
CA ALA A 648 0.09 -10.80 2.06
C ALA A 648 0.86 -9.65 1.36
N ASP A 649 0.41 -8.43 1.62
CA ASP A 649 1.02 -7.20 1.09
C ASP A 649 1.43 -6.29 2.26
N VAL A 650 2.72 -6.35 2.61
CA VAL A 650 3.26 -5.52 3.70
C VAL A 650 3.11 -4.02 3.43
N SER A 651 2.96 -3.60 2.16
CA SER A 651 2.74 -2.20 1.80
C SER A 651 1.42 -1.65 2.35
N VAL A 652 0.43 -2.50 2.63
CA VAL A 652 -0.80 -2.11 3.34
C VAL A 652 -0.48 -1.60 4.74
N MET A 653 0.50 -2.21 5.40
CA MET A 653 0.95 -1.81 6.72
C MET A 653 1.93 -0.63 6.64
N THR A 654 2.96 -0.67 5.80
CA THR A 654 3.94 0.42 5.73
C THR A 654 3.34 1.71 5.13
N GLY A 655 2.44 1.57 4.16
CA GLY A 655 1.67 2.65 3.51
C GLY A 655 0.28 2.88 4.11
N PHE A 656 0.09 2.67 5.43
CA PHE A 656 -1.23 2.75 6.08
C PHE A 656 -2.00 4.04 5.76
N ARG A 657 -1.31 5.19 5.69
CA ARG A 657 -1.93 6.49 5.38
C ARG A 657 -2.42 6.60 3.94
N GLU A 658 -1.77 5.94 3.00
CA GLU A 658 -2.18 5.91 1.59
C GLU A 658 -3.45 5.07 1.42
N TRP A 659 -3.58 4.00 2.21
CA TRP A 659 -4.73 3.10 2.17
C TRP A 659 -5.95 3.63 2.92
N PHE A 660 -5.75 4.22 4.10
CA PHE A 660 -6.83 4.55 5.03
C PHE A 660 -7.02 6.06 5.27
N GLY A 661 -6.21 6.92 4.63
CA GLY A 661 -6.20 8.36 4.84
C GLY A 661 -5.44 8.76 6.11
N HIS A 662 -5.72 9.95 6.63
CA HIS A 662 -5.04 10.44 7.84
C HIS A 662 -5.24 9.48 9.02
N GLY A 663 -4.14 9.07 9.66
CA GLY A 663 -4.16 8.15 10.79
C GLY A 663 -3.02 8.39 11.78
N GLN A 664 -3.30 8.06 13.04
CA GLN A 664 -2.34 8.09 14.14
C GLN A 664 -1.52 6.81 14.15
N VAL A 665 -0.21 6.94 14.30
CA VAL A 665 0.71 5.81 14.33
C VAL A 665 1.39 5.76 15.71
N PHE A 666 1.22 4.64 16.40
CA PHE A 666 1.90 4.36 17.67
C PHE A 666 2.89 3.22 17.48
N LYS A 667 3.97 3.24 18.26
CA LYS A 667 4.96 2.16 18.30
C LYS A 667 4.93 1.49 19.67
N LEU A 668 4.93 0.16 19.68
CA LEU A 668 5.16 -0.65 20.87
C LEU A 668 6.56 -1.25 20.76
N GLU A 669 7.51 -0.57 21.41
CA GLU A 669 8.94 -0.87 21.32
C GLU A 669 9.41 -1.70 22.52
N GLN A 670 8.68 -1.67 23.63
CA GLN A 670 8.95 -2.52 24.79
C GLN A 670 8.47 -3.96 24.58
N THR A 671 9.37 -4.95 24.69
CA THR A 671 9.08 -6.39 24.61
C THR A 671 9.32 -7.09 25.95
N PHE A 672 8.53 -8.15 26.18
CA PHE A 672 8.61 -9.00 27.37
C PHE A 672 9.02 -10.44 27.04
N ARG A 673 9.42 -10.69 25.78
CA ARG A 673 9.66 -12.04 25.26
C ARG A 673 11.14 -12.41 25.25
N CYS A 674 11.97 -11.66 24.53
CA CYS A 674 13.40 -11.97 24.31
C CYS A 674 14.32 -11.15 25.21
N PRO A 675 15.49 -11.67 25.65
CA PRO A 675 16.55 -10.84 26.22
C PRO A 675 17.04 -9.75 25.26
N GLN A 676 17.52 -8.62 25.79
CA GLN A 676 17.97 -7.47 24.99
C GLN A 676 18.98 -7.87 23.90
N ALA A 677 19.99 -8.69 24.21
CA ALA A 677 21.00 -9.11 23.24
C ALA A 677 20.41 -9.82 22.00
N LEU A 678 19.36 -10.62 22.17
CA LEU A 678 18.67 -11.29 21.06
C LEU A 678 17.85 -10.29 20.24
N CYS A 679 17.23 -9.34 20.94
CA CYS A 679 16.48 -8.28 20.32
C CYS A 679 17.44 -7.34 19.53
N ASP A 680 18.67 -7.09 19.99
CA ASP A 680 19.70 -6.31 19.30
C ASP A 680 20.20 -6.99 18.02
N VAL A 681 20.59 -8.27 18.10
CA VAL A 681 21.04 -9.05 16.94
C VAL A 681 19.95 -9.11 15.86
N SER A 682 18.70 -9.40 16.26
CA SER A 682 17.58 -9.42 15.33
C SER A 682 17.26 -8.04 14.75
N SER A 683 17.36 -6.96 15.53
CA SER A 683 17.13 -5.60 15.05
C SER A 683 18.19 -5.20 14.03
N ALA A 684 19.47 -5.43 14.31
CA ALA A 684 20.59 -5.14 13.41
C ALA A 684 20.50 -5.92 12.08
N PHE A 685 19.93 -7.12 12.12
CA PHE A 685 19.72 -7.95 10.93
C PHE A 685 18.53 -7.49 10.07
N VAL A 686 17.40 -7.12 10.71
CA VAL A 686 16.17 -6.69 10.02
C VAL A 686 16.30 -5.26 9.49
N SER A 687 16.95 -4.36 10.23
CA SER A 687 17.10 -2.93 9.87
C SER A 687 18.00 -2.66 8.67
N GLN A 688 18.73 -3.67 8.16
CA GLN A 688 19.46 -3.57 6.89
C GLN A 688 18.52 -3.32 5.70
N ASN A 689 17.25 -3.69 5.84
CA ASN A 689 16.25 -3.42 4.83
C ASN A 689 15.60 -2.04 5.06
N PRO A 690 15.79 -1.06 4.15
CA PRO A 690 15.23 0.29 4.29
C PRO A 690 13.70 0.32 4.19
N GLY A 691 13.05 -0.72 3.64
CA GLY A 691 11.59 -0.83 3.57
C GLY A 691 10.91 -1.19 4.89
N GLN A 692 11.67 -1.57 5.92
CA GLN A 692 11.15 -1.89 7.26
C GLN A 692 11.00 -0.63 8.11
N ILE A 693 9.98 -0.60 8.95
CA ILE A 693 9.71 0.52 9.83
C ILE A 693 10.75 0.52 10.95
N PRO A 694 11.45 1.65 11.18
CA PRO A 694 12.45 1.73 12.25
C PRO A 694 11.77 1.64 13.62
N LYS A 695 12.25 0.74 14.47
CA LYS A 695 11.78 0.51 15.84
C LYS A 695 12.96 0.28 16.78
N ASN A 696 12.92 0.89 17.97
CA ASN A 696 13.96 0.78 19.00
C ASN A 696 13.56 -0.25 20.07
N VAL A 697 13.73 -1.53 19.78
CA VAL A 697 13.23 -2.61 20.64
C VAL A 697 13.97 -2.67 21.99
N ARG A 698 13.23 -2.51 23.08
CA ARG A 698 13.75 -2.58 24.46
C ARG A 698 13.13 -3.77 25.20
N SER A 699 13.97 -4.61 25.79
CA SER A 699 13.54 -5.78 26.53
C SER A 699 13.54 -5.54 28.04
N MET A 700 12.51 -6.06 28.70
CA MET A 700 12.44 -6.19 30.16
C MET A 700 12.86 -7.59 30.66
N THR A 701 13.23 -8.47 29.74
CA THR A 701 13.50 -9.89 30.00
C THR A 701 15.01 -10.08 30.27
N PRO A 702 15.42 -10.56 31.45
CA PRO A 702 16.83 -10.78 31.75
C PRO A 702 17.41 -11.93 30.93
N ALA A 703 18.68 -11.89 30.56
CA ALA A 703 19.33 -13.01 29.87
C ALA A 703 19.61 -14.16 30.85
N GLN A 704 19.34 -15.40 30.41
CA GLN A 704 19.77 -16.62 31.10
C GLN A 704 20.85 -17.30 30.27
N GLY A 705 22.10 -17.27 30.74
CA GLY A 705 23.23 -17.88 30.04
C GLY A 705 23.55 -17.22 28.68
N PRO A 706 24.29 -17.92 27.80
CA PRO A 706 24.60 -17.42 26.47
C PRO A 706 23.34 -17.37 25.58
N VAL A 707 22.98 -16.16 25.17
CA VAL A 707 21.73 -15.86 24.44
C VAL A 707 21.71 -16.39 23.01
N LEU A 708 22.89 -16.51 22.37
CA LEU A 708 23.04 -17.06 21.03
C LEU A 708 24.31 -17.90 20.97
N GLN A 709 24.18 -19.15 20.50
CA GLN A 709 25.29 -20.06 20.29
C GLN A 709 25.21 -20.66 18.88
N ALA A 710 26.37 -20.83 18.25
CA ALA A 710 26.50 -21.49 16.96
C ALA A 710 27.37 -22.74 17.12
N PHE A 711 26.89 -23.87 16.59
CA PHE A 711 27.58 -25.15 16.62
C PHE A 711 27.87 -25.60 15.19
N GLN A 712 29.09 -26.09 14.94
CA GLN A 712 29.47 -26.72 13.68
C GLN A 712 29.62 -28.22 13.90
N VAL A 713 29.12 -29.02 12.96
CA VAL A 713 29.32 -30.47 12.91
C VAL A 713 29.97 -30.85 11.60
N ASP A 714 30.81 -31.90 11.61
CA ASP A 714 31.59 -32.31 10.43
C ASP A 714 30.70 -32.79 9.27
N HIS A 715 29.62 -33.50 9.61
CA HIS A 715 28.71 -34.15 8.66
C HIS A 715 27.26 -34.02 9.13
N LYS A 716 26.33 -34.03 8.17
CA LYS A 716 24.89 -33.83 8.39
C LYS A 716 24.31 -34.88 9.35
N GLU A 717 24.82 -36.11 9.27
CA GLU A 717 24.40 -37.25 10.06
C GLU A 717 24.65 -37.04 11.56
N LYS A 718 25.65 -36.21 11.93
CA LYS A 718 25.97 -35.88 13.33
C LYS A 718 25.07 -34.80 13.95
N LEU A 719 24.20 -34.15 13.15
CA LEU A 719 23.32 -33.08 13.66
C LEU A 719 22.36 -33.58 14.74
N ALA A 720 21.78 -34.77 14.56
CA ALA A 720 20.84 -35.32 15.52
C ALA A 720 21.53 -35.61 16.87
N ASP A 721 22.74 -36.18 16.84
CA ASP A 721 23.52 -36.49 18.04
C ASP A 721 23.93 -35.21 18.79
N ALA A 722 24.34 -34.17 18.07
CA ALA A 722 24.69 -32.88 18.67
C ALA A 722 23.50 -32.23 19.38
N ILE A 723 22.30 -32.34 18.80
CA ILE A 723 21.05 -31.83 19.40
C ILE A 723 20.67 -32.66 20.63
N ASP A 724 20.79 -33.99 20.57
CA ASP A 724 20.56 -34.87 21.73
C ASP A 724 21.50 -34.51 22.89
N GLN A 725 22.79 -34.34 22.63
CA GLN A 725 23.78 -33.93 23.63
C GLN A 725 23.45 -32.57 24.25
N PHE A 726 23.05 -31.59 23.45
CA PHE A 726 22.67 -30.28 23.96
C PHE A 726 21.44 -30.35 24.86
N VAL A 727 20.39 -31.07 24.46
CA VAL A 727 19.18 -31.26 25.28
C VAL A 727 19.51 -31.99 26.59
N LEU A 728 20.39 -32.99 26.56
CA LEU A 728 20.83 -33.66 27.79
C LEU A 728 21.59 -32.74 28.73
N GLY A 729 22.48 -31.89 28.20
CA GLY A 729 23.18 -30.89 29.00
C GLY A 729 22.24 -29.91 29.69
N LEU A 730 21.15 -29.51 29.00
CA LEU A 730 20.09 -28.71 29.64
C LEU A 730 19.38 -29.48 30.77
N ALA A 731 19.16 -30.79 30.60
CA ALA A 731 18.48 -31.61 31.61
C ALA A 731 19.35 -31.82 32.85
N GLU A 732 20.66 -32.00 32.65
CA GLU A 732 21.65 -32.04 33.73
C GLU A 732 21.73 -30.70 34.47
N GLY A 733 21.72 -29.57 33.74
CA GLY A 733 21.70 -28.25 34.35
C GLY A 733 20.43 -27.98 35.18
N MET A 734 19.28 -28.47 34.74
CA MET A 734 18.04 -28.46 35.52
C MET A 734 18.12 -29.34 36.78
N ARG A 735 18.76 -30.51 36.68
CA ARG A 735 18.98 -31.42 37.82
C ARG A 735 19.93 -30.82 38.86
N GLU A 736 20.95 -30.10 38.41
CA GLU A 736 21.99 -29.49 39.25
C GLU A 736 21.62 -28.09 39.76
N GLY A 737 20.49 -27.53 39.31
CA GLY A 737 19.99 -26.23 39.72
C GLY A 737 20.71 -25.04 39.07
N SER A 738 21.51 -25.26 38.03
CA SER A 738 22.16 -24.19 37.26
C SER A 738 21.24 -23.55 36.22
N ILE A 739 20.14 -24.24 35.84
CA ILE A 739 19.08 -23.74 34.97
C ILE A 739 17.78 -23.65 35.77
N SER A 740 17.07 -22.54 35.62
CA SER A 740 15.79 -22.34 36.31
C SER A 740 14.65 -23.08 35.59
N PRO A 741 13.68 -23.66 36.32
CA PRO A 741 12.50 -24.27 35.73
C PRO A 741 11.65 -23.24 34.96
N GLY A 742 11.06 -23.68 33.84
CA GLY A 742 10.04 -22.91 33.12
C GLY A 742 8.67 -22.97 33.80
N ARG A 743 7.65 -22.35 33.17
CA ARG A 743 6.30 -22.15 33.75
C ARG A 743 5.60 -23.41 34.28
N ASP A 744 5.84 -24.58 33.68
CA ASP A 744 5.21 -25.85 34.06
C ASP A 744 6.17 -26.76 34.86
N GLY A 745 7.23 -26.19 35.43
CA GLY A 745 8.27 -26.93 36.16
C GLY A 745 9.28 -27.64 35.24
N LYS A 746 9.12 -27.53 33.92
CA LYS A 746 10.03 -28.05 32.89
C LYS A 746 10.53 -26.93 32.00
N VAL A 747 11.71 -27.13 31.41
CA VAL A 747 12.25 -26.26 30.37
C VAL A 747 11.67 -26.67 29.02
N SER A 748 11.12 -25.71 28.28
CA SER A 748 10.57 -25.93 26.95
C SER A 748 11.65 -25.72 25.88
N VAL A 749 11.77 -26.68 24.96
CA VAL A 749 12.74 -26.64 23.86
C VAL A 749 12.02 -26.86 22.53
N TYR A 750 12.16 -25.89 21.63
CA TYR A 750 11.67 -26.03 20.26
C TYR A 750 12.79 -26.33 19.28
N ILE A 751 12.66 -27.45 18.58
CA ILE A 751 13.47 -27.74 17.40
C ILE A 751 12.69 -27.26 16.18
N LEU A 752 13.16 -26.16 15.59
CA LEU A 752 12.45 -25.52 14.48
C LEU A 752 13.05 -25.94 13.13
N GLY A 753 12.42 -26.92 12.51
CA GLY A 753 12.75 -27.33 11.15
C GLY A 753 12.20 -26.39 10.09
N ARG A 754 12.77 -26.45 8.89
CA ARG A 754 12.19 -25.79 7.72
C ARG A 754 11.07 -26.65 7.13
N TYR A 755 11.31 -27.95 7.01
CA TYR A 755 10.38 -28.93 6.45
C TYR A 755 10.00 -29.97 7.49
N ASN A 756 8.85 -30.63 7.31
CA ASN A 756 8.43 -31.71 8.21
C ASN A 756 9.44 -32.86 8.28
N ALA A 757 10.25 -33.07 7.23
CA ALA A 757 11.33 -34.05 7.21
C ALA A 757 12.43 -33.77 8.25
N ASP A 758 12.61 -32.50 8.66
CA ASP A 758 13.61 -32.11 9.65
C ASP A 758 13.25 -32.59 11.06
N LYS A 759 12.06 -33.18 11.24
CA LYS A 759 11.67 -33.90 12.46
C LYS A 759 12.66 -35.04 12.80
N GLN A 760 13.43 -35.51 11.82
CA GLN A 760 14.51 -36.48 12.04
C GLN A 760 15.57 -36.02 13.05
N TYR A 761 15.71 -34.71 13.29
CA TYR A 761 16.67 -34.16 14.25
C TYR A 761 16.17 -34.14 15.70
N VAL A 762 14.92 -34.53 15.93
CA VAL A 762 14.38 -34.62 17.29
C VAL A 762 15.02 -35.80 18.01
N PRO A 763 15.52 -35.63 19.24
CA PRO A 763 16.06 -36.71 20.05
C PRO A 763 15.15 -37.93 20.10
N SER A 764 15.70 -39.11 19.82
CA SER A 764 14.92 -40.34 19.64
C SER A 764 14.47 -40.98 20.95
N ASN A 765 15.15 -40.70 22.07
CA ASN A 765 14.85 -41.29 23.38
C ASN A 765 14.50 -40.24 24.45
N PRO A 766 13.23 -39.78 24.51
CA PRO A 766 12.82 -38.71 25.43
C PRO A 766 12.85 -39.10 26.90
N ARG A 767 12.90 -40.39 27.26
CA ARG A 767 12.92 -40.84 28.67
C ARG A 767 14.14 -40.32 29.45
N ARG A 768 15.20 -39.91 28.76
CA ARG A 768 16.44 -39.42 29.38
C ARG A 768 16.31 -38.01 29.94
N PHE A 769 15.36 -37.21 29.44
CA PHE A 769 15.23 -35.80 29.79
C PHE A 769 13.78 -35.35 30.04
N ASN A 770 12.75 -36.15 29.69
CA ASN A 770 11.34 -35.75 29.75
C ASN A 770 10.82 -35.37 31.15
N GLN A 771 11.55 -35.73 32.21
CA GLN A 771 11.24 -35.29 33.57
C GLN A 771 11.52 -33.79 33.75
N TRP A 772 12.54 -33.25 33.08
CA TRP A 772 12.99 -31.86 33.23
C TRP A 772 12.73 -30.99 31.99
N ILE A 773 12.63 -31.60 30.80
CA ILE A 773 12.58 -30.89 29.53
C ILE A 773 11.42 -31.40 28.67
N GLU A 774 10.70 -30.46 28.07
CA GLU A 774 9.73 -30.72 27.03
C GLU A 774 10.30 -30.32 25.66
N VAL A 775 10.49 -31.30 24.77
CA VAL A 775 10.98 -31.05 23.40
C VAL A 775 9.84 -31.17 22.41
N SER A 776 9.65 -30.12 21.61
CA SER A 776 8.65 -30.09 20.54
C SER A 776 9.27 -29.73 19.19
N PHE A 777 8.78 -30.36 18.12
CA PHE A 777 9.15 -30.03 16.76
C PHE A 777 8.07 -29.21 16.07
N LEU A 778 8.46 -28.08 15.51
CA LEU A 778 7.59 -27.25 14.69
C LEU A 778 8.33 -26.87 13.41
N THR A 779 7.59 -26.71 12.32
CA THR A 779 8.15 -26.00 11.18
C THR A 779 8.18 -24.50 11.49
N ILE A 780 9.15 -23.76 10.96
CA ILE A 780 9.28 -22.31 11.22
C ILE A 780 8.01 -21.53 10.89
N HIS A 781 7.25 -21.97 9.89
CA HIS A 781 5.95 -21.40 9.56
C HIS A 781 4.87 -21.68 10.62
N ARG A 782 4.82 -22.91 11.16
CA ARG A 782 3.84 -23.31 12.18
C ARG A 782 4.14 -22.76 13.56
N SER A 783 5.39 -22.47 13.88
CA SER A 783 5.78 -21.86 15.15
C SER A 783 5.59 -20.34 15.19
N LYS A 784 4.82 -19.74 14.26
CA LYS A 784 4.44 -18.33 14.35
C LYS A 784 3.51 -18.16 15.56
N GLY A 785 3.81 -17.18 16.42
CA GLY A 785 3.07 -16.95 17.67
C GLY A 785 3.52 -17.83 18.85
N SER A 786 4.19 -18.95 18.61
CA SER A 786 4.72 -19.84 19.65
C SER A 786 6.06 -19.36 20.23
N GLU A 787 6.33 -19.76 21.46
CA GLU A 787 7.53 -19.40 22.24
C GLU A 787 8.01 -20.62 23.05
N ALA A 788 9.31 -20.76 23.23
CA ALA A 788 9.94 -21.76 24.09
C ALA A 788 11.14 -21.13 24.81
N ASP A 789 11.61 -21.74 25.90
CA ASP A 789 12.78 -21.25 26.64
C ASP A 789 14.04 -21.35 25.77
N TYR A 790 14.23 -22.49 25.10
CA TYR A 790 15.31 -22.69 24.14
C TYR A 790 14.77 -23.00 22.74
N VAL A 791 15.45 -22.46 21.73
CA VAL A 791 15.13 -22.70 20.32
C VAL A 791 16.36 -23.21 19.59
N ILE A 792 16.24 -24.38 18.98
CA ILE A 792 17.29 -25.04 18.22
C ILE A 792 16.94 -24.98 16.73
N LEU A 793 17.86 -24.49 15.91
CA LEU A 793 17.73 -24.38 14.46
C LEU A 793 18.70 -25.37 13.78
N PRO A 794 18.23 -26.56 13.35
CA PRO A 794 19.07 -27.51 12.64
C PRO A 794 19.34 -27.07 11.19
N GLU A 795 20.44 -27.56 10.62
CA GLU A 795 20.75 -27.48 9.18
C GLU A 795 20.74 -26.05 8.58
N MET A 796 21.39 -25.09 9.27
CA MET A 796 21.45 -23.69 8.80
C MET A 796 22.18 -23.54 7.44
N LEU A 797 23.20 -24.37 7.17
CA LEU A 797 23.95 -24.39 5.91
C LEU A 797 23.71 -25.71 5.16
N SER A 798 23.11 -25.62 3.96
CA SER A 798 22.85 -26.80 3.09
C SER A 798 23.05 -26.39 1.62
N VAL A 799 24.31 -26.24 1.23
CA VAL A 799 24.75 -25.67 -0.06
C VAL A 799 24.28 -26.52 -1.26
N LEU A 800 24.21 -27.85 -1.11
CA LEU A 800 24.02 -28.79 -2.23
C LEU A 800 22.57 -28.96 -2.71
N LYS A 801 21.55 -28.59 -1.92
CA LYS A 801 20.12 -28.83 -2.26
C LYS A 801 19.25 -27.58 -2.28
N GLY A 802 19.87 -26.41 -2.04
CA GLY A 802 19.16 -25.15 -1.89
C GLY A 802 18.19 -25.09 -0.72
N ARG A 803 18.31 -26.01 0.25
CA ARG A 803 17.44 -26.13 1.43
C ARG A 803 17.94 -25.33 2.65
N SER A 804 18.97 -24.50 2.47
CA SER A 804 19.63 -23.71 3.51
C SER A 804 18.73 -22.65 4.18
N PHE A 805 19.28 -22.00 5.21
CA PHE A 805 18.76 -20.76 5.78
C PHE A 805 19.63 -19.58 5.31
N PRO A 806 19.18 -18.76 4.33
CA PRO A 806 17.89 -18.77 3.64
C PRO A 806 17.78 -19.78 2.48
N ASN A 807 16.54 -20.16 2.10
CA ASN A 807 16.28 -21.06 0.95
C ASN A 807 16.70 -20.36 -0.32
N THR A 808 17.37 -21.06 -1.22
CA THR A 808 17.81 -20.50 -2.49
C THR A 808 16.81 -20.72 -3.62
N ARG A 809 15.86 -21.66 -3.51
CA ARG A 809 14.77 -21.85 -4.49
C ARG A 809 13.88 -20.60 -4.55
N ALA A 810 13.73 -20.04 -5.73
CA ALA A 810 12.83 -18.92 -6.02
C ALA A 810 11.46 -19.46 -6.45
N ASP A 811 10.41 -18.69 -6.19
CA ASP A 811 9.09 -18.94 -6.79
C ASP A 811 9.15 -18.64 -8.29
N ASP A 812 8.23 -19.19 -9.08
CA ASP A 812 8.21 -18.92 -10.52
C ASP A 812 7.98 -17.42 -10.79
N PRO A 813 8.81 -16.78 -11.65
CA PRO A 813 8.71 -15.36 -11.96
C PRO A 813 7.36 -14.89 -12.47
N VAL A 814 6.55 -15.75 -13.11
CA VAL A 814 5.20 -15.35 -13.58
C VAL A 814 4.29 -14.90 -12.44
N LEU A 815 4.51 -15.42 -11.21
CA LEU A 815 3.74 -15.01 -10.04
C LEU A 815 3.94 -13.52 -9.69
N ALA A 816 5.03 -12.91 -10.12
CA ALA A 816 5.30 -11.49 -9.86
C ALA A 816 4.21 -10.57 -10.42
N LEU A 817 3.56 -10.94 -11.54
CA LEU A 817 2.44 -10.17 -12.09
C LEU A 817 1.25 -10.10 -11.13
N ALA A 818 0.99 -11.18 -10.39
CA ALA A 818 -0.14 -11.31 -9.48
C ALA A 818 0.19 -10.94 -8.02
N MET A 819 1.47 -10.80 -7.67
CA MET A 819 1.93 -10.41 -6.34
C MET A 819 2.11 -8.89 -6.23
N PRO A 820 2.12 -8.31 -5.02
CA PRO A 820 2.57 -6.94 -4.81
C PRO A 820 4.03 -6.78 -5.23
N ASP A 821 4.41 -5.56 -5.63
CA ASP A 821 5.80 -5.23 -5.93
C ASP A 821 6.69 -5.67 -4.77
N GLY A 822 7.76 -6.38 -5.12
CA GLY A 822 8.67 -6.84 -4.11
C GLY A 822 9.47 -5.69 -3.55
N ASP A 823 9.72 -5.76 -2.24
CA ASP A 823 10.83 -5.05 -1.66
C ASP A 823 12.09 -5.39 -2.48
N SER A 824 12.69 -4.37 -3.10
CA SER A 824 13.83 -4.48 -4.01
C SER A 824 15.09 -4.93 -3.29
N PHE A 825 15.06 -5.01 -1.95
CA PHE A 825 16.18 -5.45 -1.15
C PHE A 825 16.44 -6.97 -1.29
N PRO A 826 17.68 -7.39 -1.62
CA PRO A 826 18.03 -8.79 -1.79
C PRO A 826 17.65 -9.64 -0.58
N LEU A 827 16.98 -10.78 -0.82
CA LEU A 827 16.56 -11.74 0.20
C LEU A 827 15.58 -11.16 1.25
N CYS A 828 14.86 -10.06 0.98
CA CYS A 828 13.95 -9.40 1.94
C CYS A 828 12.97 -10.36 2.65
N GLN A 829 12.14 -11.12 1.91
CA GLN A 829 11.23 -12.12 2.52
C GLN A 829 12.00 -13.17 3.34
N ARG A 830 13.22 -13.50 2.89
CA ARG A 830 14.06 -14.53 3.49
C ARG A 830 14.65 -14.01 4.82
N ARG A 831 14.82 -12.69 5.00
CA ARG A 831 15.23 -12.04 6.26
C ARG A 831 14.12 -12.04 7.33
N CYS A 832 12.85 -11.81 6.96
CA CYS A 832 11.74 -11.96 7.91
C CYS A 832 11.55 -13.43 8.31
N LYS A 833 11.75 -14.37 7.37
CA LYS A 833 11.74 -15.83 7.65
C LYS A 833 12.91 -16.26 8.57
N THR A 834 14.01 -15.50 8.62
CA THR A 834 15.16 -15.71 9.50
C THR A 834 15.10 -14.94 10.82
N ASN A 835 13.91 -14.53 11.28
CA ASN A 835 13.72 -14.08 12.67
C ASN A 835 13.08 -15.15 13.61
N PRO A 836 13.49 -16.45 13.59
CA PRO A 836 13.11 -17.38 14.64
C PRO A 836 13.82 -17.08 15.97
N LEU A 837 14.82 -16.18 15.96
CA LEU A 837 15.58 -15.76 17.13
C LEU A 837 14.66 -15.17 18.22
N ARG A 838 13.62 -14.41 17.87
CA ARG A 838 12.66 -13.87 18.86
C ARG A 838 11.63 -14.88 19.39
N ARG A 839 11.95 -16.17 19.41
CA ARG A 839 11.09 -17.25 19.93
C ARG A 839 11.61 -17.87 21.23
N GLY A 840 12.83 -17.51 21.66
CA GLY A 840 13.41 -17.88 22.95
C GLY A 840 12.89 -16.99 24.08
N LYS A 841 12.55 -17.61 25.22
CA LYS A 841 12.25 -16.95 26.50
C LYS A 841 13.47 -16.99 27.42
N SER A 842 13.46 -16.10 28.40
CA SER A 842 14.27 -16.24 29.61
C SER A 842 13.46 -15.66 30.77
N ASP A 843 12.85 -16.52 31.58
CA ASP A 843 11.98 -16.05 32.67
C ASP A 843 12.81 -15.36 33.78
N PRO A 844 12.28 -14.32 34.45
CA PRO A 844 12.89 -13.80 35.68
C PRO A 844 12.61 -14.76 36.86
N PRO A 845 13.50 -14.85 37.87
CA PRO A 845 13.19 -15.56 39.10
C PRO A 845 11.99 -14.88 39.79
N GLY A 846 11.07 -15.70 40.30
CA GLY A 846 9.84 -15.28 41.00
C GLY A 846 10.09 -14.58 42.33
#